data_AF-A0A7N0TA50-F1
#
_entry.id   AF-A0A7N0TA50-F1
#
_cell.length_a   1.000
_cell.length_b   1.000
_cell.length_c   1.000
_cell.angle_alpha   90.00
_cell.angle_beta   90.00
_cell.angle_gamma   90.00
#
_symmetry.space_group_name_H-M   'P 1'
#
loop_
_entity.id
_entity.type
_entity.pdbx_description
1 polymer ?
#
loop_
_entity_poly.entity_id
_entity_poly.type
_entity_poly.pdbx_seq_one_letter_code
_entity_poly.pdbx_strand_id
1 'polypeptide(L)'
;MGNFKVTKKHHKHLNNPFPSAPNHIPFRKGTVFTTSAAHPSHQLYPIGTDFQAIWHSNENGETGSGWQISIHHRLQPQEPIWSTVPGQAFVSAGCADTEVEESRGSFAIHDRDVHLLCDHQSVDEIRVVDEPDEGDNVSWGLELGEKFDLGGLNFPVLLITGSVFSSKSRKSDESGGDEGFIFVEKHSVSVRYWVLFDQKNSNQIGFHVKFEKPDVQHGTLRSSSNWYSRGWGLRLRMGRIWEKKWTGWCLPFWRTRGFLADSSPEGTEGSDKMENCFEINRVWFTYSSEDGERFYGFGEQFSHIDLKGKRVPIFTQEQGIGRGDQPITLAANLVSYRAGGNSGTTYAPSPFYMTSKMKSLYLEGYNYSVFDLRRKDRVQIQIHGDSVQGRILYGRSPTELIEAYTWSIGRPSVLPEWIISGAVAGMQGGTDSVRLMLERLKSYDVPICAFWLQDWVGRRETIIGSQLWWNWEVDAERYWGWRELIKDLGNQNIKVMTYCNPCLAPADAKPNFRRNLFEEAKELDILVKNKEGGPYMVPNTAFDVGMLDLTHPDSRRWFKGILMDMVSDGVRGWMADFGEGLPVDAFLYSGEDPVSAHNRYPELWAQINREFVEEWKSSCGESEKEATDESLVFFMRAGFRNSPMWCALFWEGDQMVSWQAHDGIKSAVVGLLSSGISGYAFNHSDIGGYCAVNLPIISYKRSEELLLRWMEFSAFTIVFRTHEGNKPSCNSQFYSNHRTLWHFSRFAKVYQAWKFYRTQLVKEASERGLPVCRHLFLHYPNDKRAQSLSHQQFLVGTEILVVPILDKGKKKVKAYFPMGENEAWLHIWTGKLYSQPGREALVEAPLGHPAAFVKAGSTVGSTFLENLKELNLVH
;
A
#
# COMPACT_ATOMS: atom_id res chain seq x y z
N MET A 1 0.70 -27.61 13.62
CA MET A 1 0.64 -26.75 12.40
C MET A 1 -0.58 -25.84 12.47
N GLY A 2 -0.48 -24.60 11.97
CA GLY A 2 -1.64 -23.73 11.75
C GLY A 2 -2.13 -23.86 10.31
N ASN A 3 -3.42 -24.09 10.11
CA ASN A 3 -4.01 -24.27 8.78
C ASN A 3 -4.11 -22.92 8.05
N PHE A 4 -3.78 -22.93 6.75
CA PHE A 4 -4.13 -21.85 5.83
C PHE A 4 -5.38 -22.25 5.04
N LYS A 5 -6.37 -21.35 4.93
CA LYS A 5 -7.62 -21.61 4.22
C LYS A 5 -8.05 -20.39 3.41
N VAL A 6 -8.37 -20.60 2.13
CA VAL A 6 -8.97 -19.55 1.29
C VAL A 6 -10.46 -19.85 1.07
N THR A 7 -11.30 -18.84 1.27
CA THR A 7 -12.77 -18.91 1.11
C THR A 7 -13.19 -17.88 0.05
N LYS A 8 -13.27 -18.33 -1.20
CA LYS A 8 -13.66 -17.50 -2.35
C LYS A 8 -15.16 -17.20 -2.34
N LYS A 9 -15.54 -15.92 -2.29
CA LYS A 9 -16.93 -15.47 -2.17
C LYS A 9 -17.49 -14.89 -3.47
N HIS A 10 -17.52 -15.71 -4.50
CA HIS A 10 -18.17 -15.38 -5.77
C HIS A 10 -19.64 -15.84 -5.77
N HIS A 11 -20.56 -14.88 -5.85
CA HIS A 11 -21.98 -14.97 -6.22
C HIS A 11 -22.71 -16.31 -5.92
N LYS A 12 -23.20 -16.48 -4.68
CA LYS A 12 -24.21 -17.52 -4.35
C LYS A 12 -25.45 -17.04 -3.59
N HIS A 13 -25.40 -15.89 -2.91
CA HIS A 13 -26.54 -15.29 -2.21
C HIS A 13 -26.51 -13.76 -2.27
N LEU A 14 -27.54 -13.09 -1.74
CA LEU A 14 -27.49 -11.66 -1.42
C LEU A 14 -26.28 -11.38 -0.52
N ASN A 15 -25.36 -10.54 -0.99
CA ASN A 15 -24.16 -10.18 -0.25
C ASN A 15 -24.52 -9.36 1.00
N ASN A 16 -23.81 -9.58 2.10
CA ASN A 16 -23.94 -8.73 3.28
C ASN A 16 -23.32 -7.34 2.98
N PRO A 17 -24.11 -6.23 2.98
CA PRO A 17 -23.60 -4.89 2.72
C PRO A 17 -22.62 -4.36 3.78
N PHE A 18 -22.69 -4.95 4.99
CA PHE A 18 -21.86 -4.61 6.15
C PHE A 18 -20.92 -5.79 6.45
N PRO A 19 -19.91 -6.06 5.60
CA PRO A 19 -18.95 -7.12 5.87
C PRO A 19 -18.28 -6.85 7.22
N SER A 20 -18.24 -7.88 8.08
CA SER A 20 -17.63 -7.78 9.40
C SER A 20 -16.17 -7.33 9.29
N ALA A 21 -15.71 -6.56 10.28
CA ALA A 21 -14.28 -6.41 10.51
C ALA A 21 -13.67 -7.82 10.70
N PRO A 22 -12.51 -8.13 10.09
CA PRO A 22 -11.92 -9.45 10.26
C PRO A 22 -11.57 -9.73 11.72
N ASN A 23 -11.70 -11.00 12.11
CA ASN A 23 -11.21 -11.44 13.41
C ASN A 23 -9.68 -11.42 13.38
N HIS A 24 -9.08 -10.82 14.40
CA HIS A 24 -7.63 -10.75 14.55
C HIS A 24 -7.27 -11.05 16.00
N ILE A 25 -6.06 -11.54 16.23
CA ILE A 25 -5.49 -11.65 17.57
C ILE A 25 -5.47 -10.25 18.19
N PRO A 26 -6.07 -10.04 19.39
CA PRO A 26 -6.15 -8.70 20.00
C PRO A 26 -4.75 -8.15 20.31
N PHE A 27 -4.67 -6.84 20.55
CA PHE A 27 -3.43 -6.17 21.00
C PHE A 27 -2.73 -6.93 22.15
N ARG A 28 -1.44 -7.27 21.99
CA ARG A 28 -0.63 -8.01 22.96
C ARG A 28 -0.06 -7.09 24.05
N LYS A 29 -0.21 -7.47 25.32
CA LYS A 29 0.38 -6.75 26.46
C LYS A 29 1.18 -7.69 27.35
N GLY A 30 2.39 -8.02 26.90
CA GLY A 30 3.36 -8.77 27.68
C GLY A 30 4.04 -7.96 28.77
N THR A 31 4.44 -8.64 29.84
CA THR A 31 5.46 -8.16 30.79
C THR A 31 6.81 -8.72 30.35
N VAL A 32 7.87 -7.92 30.47
CA VAL A 32 9.25 -8.38 30.25
C VAL A 32 9.97 -8.59 31.58
N PHE A 33 10.81 -9.61 31.65
CA PHE A 33 11.59 -10.02 32.82
C PHE A 33 13.08 -10.11 32.47
N THR A 34 13.96 -10.01 33.46
CA THR A 34 15.40 -10.26 33.34
C THR A 34 15.78 -11.48 34.16
N THR A 35 16.51 -12.43 33.57
CA THR A 35 16.99 -13.63 34.28
C THR A 35 18.32 -13.40 35.01
N SER A 36 19.05 -12.33 34.67
CA SER A 36 20.24 -11.87 35.39
C SER A 36 19.90 -10.79 36.43
N ALA A 37 20.34 -10.99 37.67
CA ALA A 37 20.21 -10.04 38.79
C ALA A 37 21.40 -9.04 38.89
N ALA A 38 22.13 -8.82 37.78
CA ALA A 38 23.42 -8.13 37.79
C ALA A 38 23.65 -7.14 36.63
N HIS A 39 22.59 -6.64 35.98
CA HIS A 39 22.75 -5.55 35.00
C HIS A 39 22.93 -4.20 35.71
N PRO A 40 23.88 -3.34 35.27
CA PRO A 40 23.96 -1.96 35.72
C PRO A 40 22.67 -1.19 35.47
N SER A 41 22.37 -0.19 36.32
CA SER A 41 21.23 0.71 36.14
C SER A 41 21.31 1.55 34.86
N HIS A 42 22.50 1.67 34.27
CA HIS A 42 22.74 2.28 32.96
C HIS A 42 23.89 1.56 32.25
N GLN A 43 23.68 1.12 31.01
CA GLN A 43 24.72 0.49 30.19
C GLN A 43 24.60 0.92 28.71
N LEU A 44 25.75 1.17 28.08
CA LEU A 44 25.86 1.58 26.67
C LEU A 44 26.37 0.41 25.82
N TYR A 45 25.82 0.26 24.62
CA TYR A 45 26.23 -0.74 23.64
C TYR A 45 26.35 -0.07 22.25
N PRO A 46 27.53 -0.01 21.60
CA PRO A 46 27.63 0.48 20.22
C PRO A 46 26.82 -0.37 19.24
N ILE A 47 26.31 0.27 18.18
CA ILE A 47 25.81 -0.37 16.96
C ILE A 47 26.52 0.35 15.81
N GLY A 48 27.50 -0.31 15.20
CA GLY A 48 28.43 0.31 14.26
C GLY A 48 29.14 1.56 14.82
N THR A 49 29.54 2.44 13.91
CA THR A 49 30.26 3.68 14.19
C THR A 49 29.36 4.81 14.68
N ASP A 50 28.11 4.88 14.21
CA ASP A 50 27.26 6.08 14.30
C ASP A 50 26.10 5.96 15.29
N PHE A 51 25.78 4.74 15.75
CA PHE A 51 24.68 4.49 16.68
C PHE A 51 25.13 3.85 17.99
N GLN A 52 24.25 3.93 18.98
CA GLN A 52 24.39 3.27 20.27
C GLN A 52 23.01 2.92 20.85
N ALA A 53 22.89 1.74 21.44
CA ALA A 53 21.80 1.41 22.34
C ALA A 53 22.17 1.76 23.79
N ILE A 54 21.15 2.14 24.55
CA ILE A 54 21.24 2.52 25.95
C ILE A 54 20.19 1.72 26.72
N TRP A 55 20.68 0.90 27.66
CA TRP A 55 19.88 0.22 28.67
C TRP A 55 19.75 1.10 29.91
N HIS A 56 18.53 1.24 30.43
CA HIS A 56 18.24 1.90 31.70
C HIS A 56 17.35 1.02 32.58
N SER A 57 17.66 0.92 33.88
CA SER A 57 16.77 0.33 34.89
C SER A 57 16.37 1.38 35.94
N ASN A 58 15.06 1.61 36.08
CA ASN A 58 14.48 2.56 37.02
C ASN A 58 13.97 1.83 38.28
N GLU A 59 14.86 1.46 39.20
CA GLU A 59 14.51 0.80 40.47
C GLU A 59 14.05 1.77 41.58
N ASN A 60 13.99 3.07 41.28
CA ASN A 60 13.65 4.13 42.24
C ASN A 60 12.13 4.25 42.52
N GLY A 61 11.55 3.23 43.17
CA GLY A 61 10.44 3.34 44.15
C GLY A 61 9.05 3.86 43.74
N GLU A 62 8.90 4.58 42.63
CA GLU A 62 7.61 5.14 42.19
C GLU A 62 6.89 4.20 41.20
N THR A 63 5.56 4.18 41.27
CA THR A 63 4.72 3.16 40.61
C THR A 63 4.72 3.27 39.08
N GLY A 64 5.70 2.60 38.47
CA GLY A 64 6.02 2.63 37.04
C GLY A 64 7.38 2.03 36.70
N SER A 65 8.20 1.71 37.72
CA SER A 65 9.50 1.04 37.64
C SER A 65 9.52 -0.19 36.72
N GLY A 66 10.28 -0.07 35.63
CA GLY A 66 10.62 -1.16 34.71
C GLY A 66 11.75 -0.68 33.79
N TRP A 67 12.61 -1.59 33.35
CA TRP A 67 13.74 -1.23 32.49
C TRP A 67 13.31 -0.89 31.05
N GLN A 68 14.18 -0.19 30.32
CA GLN A 68 13.98 0.21 28.93
C GLN A 68 15.28 0.07 28.12
N ILE A 69 15.15 -0.27 26.83
CA ILE A 69 16.21 -0.12 25.83
C ILE A 69 15.82 1.03 24.90
N SER A 70 16.75 1.93 24.64
CA SER A 70 16.59 3.04 23.70
C SER A 70 17.77 3.07 22.73
N ILE A 71 17.53 3.39 21.45
CA ILE A 71 18.57 3.47 20.42
C ILE A 71 18.67 4.92 19.94
N HIS A 72 19.90 5.42 19.88
CA HIS A 72 20.23 6.82 19.59
C HIS A 72 21.29 6.90 18.50
N HIS A 73 21.23 7.95 17.68
CA HIS A 73 22.33 8.34 16.81
C HIS A 73 23.31 9.23 17.58
N ARG A 74 24.63 9.04 17.41
CA ARG A 74 25.65 9.69 18.24
C ARG A 74 25.72 11.21 18.07
N LEU A 75 25.24 11.76 16.95
CA LEU A 75 25.07 13.22 16.77
C LEU A 75 23.85 13.81 17.52
N GLN A 76 22.93 12.98 18.02
CA GLN A 76 21.72 13.42 18.75
C GLN A 76 21.43 12.48 19.95
N PRO A 77 22.36 12.34 20.91
CA PRO A 77 22.30 11.33 21.98
C PRO A 77 21.30 11.65 23.11
N GLN A 78 20.33 12.54 22.84
CA GLN A 78 19.29 12.99 23.78
C GLN A 78 17.88 12.61 23.29
N GLU A 79 17.72 12.27 22.00
CA GLU A 79 16.42 11.91 21.41
C GLU A 79 16.53 10.54 20.73
N PRO A 80 15.89 9.49 21.29
CA PRO A 80 15.99 8.16 20.71
C PRO A 80 15.15 8.01 19.44
N ILE A 81 15.77 7.47 18.40
CA ILE A 81 15.10 7.12 17.13
C ILE A 81 14.16 5.92 17.29
N TRP A 82 14.42 5.06 18.29
CA TRP A 82 13.59 3.92 18.67
C TRP A 82 13.76 3.61 20.16
N SER A 83 12.73 3.12 20.85
CA SER A 83 12.86 2.62 22.24
C SER A 83 11.75 1.64 22.61
N THR A 84 12.05 0.64 23.43
CA THR A 84 11.05 -0.27 24.00
C THR A 84 10.05 0.47 24.90
N VAL A 85 8.94 -0.18 25.24
CA VAL A 85 8.04 0.30 26.29
C VAL A 85 8.59 -0.16 27.66
N PRO A 86 8.77 0.71 28.65
CA PRO A 86 9.29 0.31 29.96
C PRO A 86 8.51 -0.86 30.59
N GLY A 87 9.25 -1.86 31.06
CA GLY A 87 8.72 -3.04 31.76
C GLY A 87 7.79 -3.96 30.94
N GLN A 88 7.71 -3.81 29.62
CA GLN A 88 6.78 -4.56 28.77
C GLN A 88 7.49 -5.25 27.60
N ALA A 89 6.93 -6.40 27.18
CA ALA A 89 7.52 -7.21 26.12
C ALA A 89 7.57 -6.42 24.81
N PHE A 90 8.76 -6.39 24.20
CA PHE A 90 9.01 -5.76 22.90
C PHE A 90 8.98 -6.77 21.75
N VAL A 91 9.03 -8.07 22.07
CA VAL A 91 8.85 -9.20 21.17
C VAL A 91 7.82 -10.18 21.74
N SER A 92 6.96 -10.73 20.89
CA SER A 92 6.02 -11.82 21.24
C SER A 92 5.80 -12.74 20.03
N ALA A 93 5.44 -14.00 20.25
CA ALA A 93 5.26 -15.01 19.20
C ALA A 93 3.96 -15.80 19.33
N GLY A 94 3.50 -16.42 18.23
CA GLY A 94 2.34 -17.29 18.26
C GLY A 94 2.19 -18.20 17.04
N CYS A 95 1.26 -19.14 17.15
CA CYS A 95 0.82 -20.03 16.08
C CYS A 95 -0.71 -19.94 15.98
N ALA A 96 -1.24 -19.56 14.82
CA ALA A 96 -2.68 -19.48 14.58
C ALA A 96 -3.05 -19.88 13.15
N ASP A 97 -4.26 -20.43 12.99
CA ASP A 97 -4.88 -20.65 11.69
C ASP A 97 -5.16 -19.30 10.99
N THR A 98 -5.03 -19.28 9.67
CA THR A 98 -5.36 -18.11 8.83
C THR A 98 -6.47 -18.46 7.87
N GLU A 99 -7.53 -17.66 7.84
CA GLU A 99 -8.50 -17.68 6.73
C GLU A 99 -8.42 -16.40 5.92
N VAL A 100 -8.35 -16.52 4.60
CA VAL A 100 -8.51 -15.39 3.69
C VAL A 100 -9.85 -15.51 2.96
N GLU A 101 -10.70 -14.49 3.08
CA GLU A 101 -11.85 -14.33 2.20
C GLU A 101 -11.44 -13.49 0.99
N GLU A 102 -11.59 -14.06 -0.21
CA GLU A 102 -11.22 -13.41 -1.47
C GLU A 102 -12.47 -13.15 -2.33
N SER A 103 -12.55 -11.96 -2.93
CA SER A 103 -13.55 -11.63 -3.94
C SER A 103 -13.05 -10.50 -4.84
N ARG A 104 -12.63 -10.82 -6.07
CA ARG A 104 -12.28 -9.85 -7.14
C ARG A 104 -11.26 -8.79 -6.69
N GLY A 105 -10.06 -9.23 -6.31
CA GLY A 105 -9.01 -8.33 -5.80
C GLY A 105 -9.31 -7.65 -4.46
N SER A 106 -10.47 -7.90 -3.83
CA SER A 106 -10.79 -7.44 -2.47
C SER A 106 -10.64 -8.58 -1.47
N PHE A 107 -9.93 -8.33 -0.36
CA PHE A 107 -9.53 -9.38 0.59
C PHE A 107 -10.06 -9.14 2.02
N ALA A 108 -10.11 -10.21 2.81
CA ALA A 108 -10.28 -10.19 4.27
C ALA A 108 -9.36 -11.25 4.88
N ILE A 109 -8.37 -10.86 5.69
CA ILE A 109 -7.47 -11.81 6.35
C ILE A 109 -7.88 -11.94 7.81
N HIS A 110 -8.22 -13.15 8.24
CA HIS A 110 -8.71 -13.49 9.57
C HIS A 110 -7.73 -14.40 10.30
N ASP A 111 -7.42 -14.06 11.55
CA ASP A 111 -6.87 -15.03 12.50
C ASP A 111 -8.04 -15.92 13.00
N ARG A 112 -7.85 -17.24 12.94
CA ARG A 112 -8.79 -18.26 13.44
C ARG A 112 -8.28 -18.86 14.76
N ASP A 113 -8.28 -20.18 14.88
CA ASP A 113 -7.91 -20.90 16.09
C ASP A 113 -6.44 -20.60 16.46
N VAL A 114 -6.25 -20.05 17.66
CA VAL A 114 -4.94 -19.64 18.19
C VAL A 114 -4.40 -20.79 19.05
N HIS A 115 -3.43 -21.52 18.48
CA HIS A 115 -2.87 -22.72 19.10
C HIS A 115 -1.80 -22.40 20.15
N LEU A 116 -0.98 -21.38 19.89
CA LEU A 116 0.10 -20.94 20.76
C LEU A 116 0.15 -19.42 20.81
N LEU A 117 0.38 -18.87 22.00
CA LEU A 117 0.57 -17.44 22.21
C LEU A 117 1.54 -17.18 23.36
N CYS A 118 2.72 -16.65 23.04
CA CYS A 118 3.82 -16.37 23.95
C CYS A 118 4.00 -14.85 24.07
N ASP A 119 3.25 -14.27 25.00
CA ASP A 119 3.18 -12.82 25.22
C ASP A 119 4.21 -12.30 26.23
N HIS A 120 4.65 -13.13 27.18
CA HIS A 120 5.68 -12.74 28.14
C HIS A 120 7.06 -12.99 27.55
N GLN A 121 8.05 -12.26 28.04
CA GLN A 121 9.41 -12.27 27.49
C GLN A 121 10.44 -12.24 28.63
N SER A 122 11.43 -13.13 28.63
CA SER A 122 12.69 -12.91 29.33
C SER A 122 13.69 -12.24 28.38
N VAL A 123 14.54 -11.37 28.91
CA VAL A 123 15.84 -11.08 28.34
C VAL A 123 16.87 -11.86 29.13
N ASP A 124 17.66 -12.66 28.43
CA ASP A 124 18.66 -13.55 29.01
C ASP A 124 20.09 -13.03 28.76
N GLU A 125 20.33 -12.38 27.62
CA GLU A 125 21.60 -11.71 27.32
C GLU A 125 21.40 -10.45 26.45
N ILE A 126 22.20 -9.41 26.70
CA ILE A 126 22.43 -8.29 25.78
C ILE A 126 23.94 -8.11 25.63
N ARG A 127 24.46 -8.29 24.42
CA ARG A 127 25.88 -8.18 24.11
C ARG A 127 26.15 -7.46 22.80
N VAL A 128 27.29 -6.80 22.73
CA VAL A 128 27.92 -6.49 21.43
C VAL A 128 28.55 -7.77 20.91
N VAL A 129 28.49 -7.97 19.60
CA VAL A 129 29.32 -8.92 18.87
C VAL A 129 30.16 -8.10 17.89
N ASP A 130 31.48 -8.25 17.97
CA ASP A 130 32.44 -7.65 17.05
C ASP A 130 32.71 -8.60 15.86
N GLU A 131 33.53 -8.18 14.90
CA GLU A 131 33.88 -9.01 13.74
C GLU A 131 34.69 -10.26 14.18
N PRO A 132 34.43 -11.47 13.65
CA PRO A 132 35.12 -12.67 14.12
C PRO A 132 36.59 -12.72 13.67
N ASP A 133 37.52 -12.71 14.63
CA ASP A 133 38.94 -12.99 14.38
C ASP A 133 39.13 -14.42 13.82
N GLU A 134 40.10 -14.64 12.92
CA GLU A 134 40.39 -15.95 12.32
C GLU A 134 40.77 -17.05 13.35
N GLY A 135 41.11 -16.67 14.59
CA GLY A 135 41.59 -17.58 15.63
C GLY A 135 40.63 -17.87 16.79
N ASP A 136 39.71 -16.96 17.13
CA ASP A 136 38.92 -17.02 18.37
C ASP A 136 37.41 -16.90 18.11
N ASN A 137 36.62 -17.72 18.82
CA ASN A 137 35.15 -17.77 18.77
C ASN A 137 34.47 -18.24 17.45
N VAL A 138 35.08 -19.19 16.74
CA VAL A 138 34.43 -19.99 15.68
C VAL A 138 33.01 -20.45 16.06
N SER A 139 32.77 -20.84 17.33
CA SER A 139 31.44 -21.27 17.81
C SER A 139 30.36 -20.20 17.73
N TRP A 140 30.68 -18.93 17.99
CA TRP A 140 29.69 -17.85 17.96
C TRP A 140 29.48 -17.31 16.55
N GLY A 141 30.52 -17.31 15.70
CA GLY A 141 30.35 -17.08 14.27
C GLY A 141 29.45 -18.12 13.62
N LEU A 142 29.59 -19.41 14.01
CA LEU A 142 28.70 -20.48 13.57
C LEU A 142 27.26 -20.31 14.07
N GLU A 143 27.02 -20.11 15.37
CA GLU A 143 25.63 -19.91 15.86
C GLU A 143 24.99 -18.67 15.22
N LEU A 144 25.73 -17.56 15.12
CA LEU A 144 25.19 -16.34 14.51
C LEU A 144 24.91 -16.54 13.01
N GLY A 145 25.75 -17.31 12.31
CA GLY A 145 25.57 -17.68 10.89
C GLY A 145 24.48 -18.72 10.62
N GLU A 146 24.17 -19.60 11.58
CA GLU A 146 23.00 -20.49 11.51
C GLU A 146 21.69 -19.72 11.69
N LYS A 147 21.68 -18.70 12.57
CA LYS A 147 20.47 -17.91 12.85
C LYS A 147 20.29 -16.75 11.86
N PHE A 148 21.36 -16.08 11.42
CA PHE A 148 21.33 -14.90 10.54
C PHE A 148 22.32 -15.02 9.39
N ASP A 149 22.04 -14.36 8.27
CA ASP A 149 23.08 -14.14 7.25
C ASP A 149 24.10 -13.14 7.79
N LEU A 150 25.39 -13.51 7.77
CA LEU A 150 26.50 -12.65 8.16
C LEU A 150 26.94 -11.74 6.99
N GLY A 151 26.56 -12.08 5.75
CA GLY A 151 26.83 -11.31 4.56
C GLY A 151 26.15 -9.93 4.62
N GLY A 152 26.96 -8.87 4.72
CA GLY A 152 26.44 -7.49 4.75
C GLY A 152 25.87 -7.05 6.11
N LEU A 153 26.31 -7.66 7.21
CA LEU A 153 26.32 -7.02 8.52
C LEU A 153 27.54 -6.09 8.63
N ASN A 154 27.39 -4.92 9.27
CA ASN A 154 28.55 -4.11 9.68
C ASN A 154 28.71 -4.17 11.20
N PHE A 155 29.84 -4.71 11.65
CA PHE A 155 30.21 -4.81 13.06
C PHE A 155 30.68 -3.46 13.62
N PRO A 156 30.59 -3.21 14.95
CA PRO A 156 29.93 -4.02 15.97
C PRO A 156 28.41 -4.12 15.79
N VAL A 157 27.84 -5.30 16.03
CA VAL A 157 26.39 -5.53 16.04
C VAL A 157 25.88 -5.75 17.46
N LEU A 158 24.65 -5.33 17.76
CA LEU A 158 24.00 -5.57 19.04
C LEU A 158 23.11 -6.81 18.93
N LEU A 159 23.35 -7.80 19.79
CA LEU A 159 22.52 -8.99 19.91
C LEU A 159 21.82 -9.01 21.27
N ILE A 160 20.49 -9.16 21.25
CA ILE A 160 19.66 -9.42 22.42
C ILE A 160 19.08 -10.83 22.26
N THR A 161 19.32 -11.70 23.24
CA THR A 161 18.71 -13.04 23.28
C THR A 161 17.82 -13.22 24.50
N GLY A 162 16.84 -14.11 24.39
CA GLY A 162 15.92 -14.40 25.46
C GLY A 162 14.89 -15.46 25.08
N SER A 163 13.84 -15.59 25.89
CA SER A 163 12.74 -16.52 25.63
C SER A 163 11.38 -15.83 25.71
N VAL A 164 10.48 -16.06 24.74
CA VAL A 164 9.07 -15.69 24.87
C VAL A 164 8.25 -16.88 25.35
N PHE A 165 7.36 -16.65 26.31
CA PHE A 165 6.61 -17.73 26.97
C PHE A 165 5.15 -17.39 27.25
N SER A 166 4.36 -18.45 27.40
CA SER A 166 2.96 -18.40 27.80
C SER A 166 2.81 -18.48 29.32
N SER A 167 1.94 -17.66 29.91
CA SER A 167 1.51 -17.81 31.30
C SER A 167 0.01 -18.11 31.37
N LYS A 168 -0.39 -19.05 32.24
CA LYS A 168 -1.80 -19.37 32.51
C LYS A 168 -2.13 -18.99 33.95
N SER A 169 -2.45 -17.72 34.18
CA SER A 169 -3.02 -17.32 35.47
C SER A 169 -4.42 -17.91 35.64
N ARG A 170 -4.52 -18.99 36.43
CA ARG A 170 -5.79 -19.32 37.09
C ARG A 170 -6.10 -18.21 38.08
N LYS A 171 -7.34 -17.72 38.07
CA LYS A 171 -7.88 -17.01 39.24
C LYS A 171 -8.04 -18.01 40.38
N SER A 172 -7.12 -17.98 41.34
CA SER A 172 -7.42 -18.38 42.71
C SER A 172 -8.22 -17.25 43.38
N ASP A 173 -9.23 -17.59 44.16
CA ASP A 173 -9.93 -16.61 44.99
C ASP A 173 -9.01 -16.03 46.07
N GLU A 174 -9.29 -14.81 46.52
CA GLU A 174 -8.39 -13.99 47.33
C GLU A 174 -8.34 -14.44 48.81
N SER A 175 -7.15 -14.69 49.35
CA SER A 175 -6.90 -14.57 50.80
C SER A 175 -5.41 -14.48 51.13
N GLY A 176 -4.98 -13.36 51.74
CA GLY A 176 -3.62 -13.19 52.26
C GLY A 176 -2.57 -12.87 51.19
N GLY A 177 -1.66 -11.96 51.50
CA GLY A 177 -0.52 -11.63 50.63
C GLY A 177 0.77 -11.60 51.43
N ASP A 178 1.87 -11.91 50.74
CA ASP A 178 3.17 -11.31 50.98
C ASP A 178 4.01 -11.41 49.68
N GLU A 179 5.23 -10.90 49.71
CA GLU A 179 6.19 -10.74 48.60
C GLU A 179 6.08 -11.75 47.42
N GLY A 180 5.67 -11.23 46.25
CA GLY A 180 5.28 -12.03 45.08
C GLY A 180 6.42 -12.58 44.22
N PHE A 181 7.14 -13.61 44.69
CA PHE A 181 7.91 -14.47 43.79
C PHE A 181 6.96 -15.26 42.86
N ILE A 182 6.98 -14.96 41.56
CA ILE A 182 6.13 -15.63 40.57
C ILE A 182 6.67 -17.05 40.31
N PHE A 183 6.07 -18.05 40.95
CA PHE A 183 6.26 -19.45 40.57
C PHE A 183 5.66 -19.71 39.19
N VAL A 184 6.52 -19.99 38.20
CA VAL A 184 6.10 -20.42 36.86
C VAL A 184 5.62 -21.87 36.93
N GLU A 185 4.32 -22.11 36.72
CA GLU A 185 3.78 -23.47 36.62
C GLU A 185 4.38 -24.22 35.41
N LYS A 186 4.60 -25.53 35.58
CA LYS A 186 5.44 -26.40 34.74
C LYS A 186 4.84 -26.77 33.37
N HIS A 187 4.04 -25.88 32.79
CA HIS A 187 3.29 -26.06 31.54
C HIS A 187 3.30 -24.81 30.63
N SER A 188 4.24 -23.88 30.84
CA SER A 188 4.55 -22.81 29.89
C SER A 188 5.26 -23.37 28.66
N VAL A 189 4.66 -23.27 27.48
CA VAL A 189 5.43 -23.36 26.23
C VAL A 189 6.31 -22.12 26.16
N SER A 190 7.59 -22.33 25.86
CA SER A 190 8.63 -21.31 25.74
C SER A 190 9.31 -21.42 24.37
N VAL A 191 9.73 -20.28 23.83
CA VAL A 191 10.35 -20.19 22.50
C VAL A 191 11.52 -19.21 22.57
N ARG A 192 12.73 -19.68 22.30
CA ARG A 192 13.92 -18.82 22.28
C ARG A 192 13.83 -17.83 21.12
N TYR A 193 14.35 -16.62 21.31
CA TYR A 193 14.42 -15.59 20.28
C TYR A 193 15.80 -14.92 20.25
N TRP A 194 16.09 -14.32 19.10
CA TRP A 194 17.22 -13.41 18.88
C TRP A 194 16.67 -12.12 18.24
N VAL A 195 17.08 -10.97 18.78
CA VAL A 195 16.94 -9.66 18.13
C VAL A 195 18.33 -9.13 17.84
N LEU A 196 18.64 -8.93 16.58
CA LEU A 196 19.89 -8.36 16.10
C LEU A 196 19.65 -6.95 15.57
N PHE A 197 20.52 -6.01 15.93
CA PHE A 197 20.60 -4.67 15.35
C PHE A 197 22.00 -4.43 14.78
N ASP A 198 22.08 -4.01 13.52
CA ASP A 198 23.34 -3.70 12.84
C ASP A 198 23.28 -2.36 12.09
N GLN A 199 24.40 -1.67 11.92
CA GLN A 199 24.43 -0.43 11.15
C GLN A 199 24.43 -0.75 9.65
N LYS A 200 23.49 -0.21 8.87
CA LYS A 200 23.49 -0.33 7.39
C LYS A 200 24.16 0.86 6.69
N ASN A 201 24.17 2.03 7.32
CA ASN A 201 24.91 3.25 6.96
C ASN A 201 24.70 4.29 8.07
N SER A 202 25.31 5.48 7.97
CA SER A 202 25.19 6.58 8.94
C SER A 202 23.75 7.00 9.28
N ASN A 203 22.77 6.66 8.45
CA ASN A 203 21.37 7.06 8.60
C ASN A 203 20.44 5.87 8.87
N GLN A 204 20.95 4.65 9.03
CA GLN A 204 20.11 3.45 9.13
C GLN A 204 20.69 2.35 10.01
N ILE A 205 19.81 1.75 10.81
CA ILE A 205 20.02 0.51 11.54
C ILE A 205 19.11 -0.56 10.93
N GLY A 206 19.66 -1.71 10.54
CA GLY A 206 18.90 -2.92 10.26
C GLY A 206 18.48 -3.60 11.56
N PHE A 207 17.27 -4.16 11.60
CA PHE A 207 16.82 -4.99 12.72
C PHE A 207 16.23 -6.31 12.22
N HIS A 208 16.68 -7.42 12.80
CA HIS A 208 16.17 -8.76 12.53
C HIS A 208 15.66 -9.41 13.82
N VAL A 209 14.44 -9.95 13.81
CA VAL A 209 13.88 -10.76 14.89
C VAL A 209 13.62 -12.18 14.36
N LYS A 210 14.16 -13.18 15.03
CA LYS A 210 13.95 -14.61 14.72
C LYS A 210 13.67 -15.41 15.98
N PHE A 211 12.98 -16.54 15.81
CA PHE A 211 12.62 -17.48 16.87
C PHE A 211 13.14 -18.89 16.58
N GLU A 212 13.32 -19.67 17.64
CA GLU A 212 13.57 -21.11 17.56
C GLU A 212 12.27 -21.87 17.25
N LYS A 213 12.38 -23.14 16.87
CA LYS A 213 11.20 -24.04 16.92
C LYS A 213 10.82 -24.25 18.40
N PRO A 214 9.53 -24.16 18.78
CA PRO A 214 9.10 -24.29 20.17
C PRO A 214 9.53 -25.61 20.84
N ASP A 215 10.20 -25.52 21.98
CA ASP A 215 10.51 -26.69 22.82
C ASP A 215 9.27 -27.09 23.65
N VAL A 216 8.81 -28.32 23.45
CA VAL A 216 7.63 -28.89 24.14
C VAL A 216 8.11 -29.89 25.18
N GLN A 217 8.62 -29.37 26.30
CA GLN A 217 9.17 -30.18 27.40
C GLN A 217 8.20 -31.29 27.84
N HIS A 218 8.67 -32.54 27.77
CA HIS A 218 7.84 -33.73 27.92
C HIS A 218 7.26 -33.92 29.34
N GLY A 219 6.06 -33.36 29.59
CA GLY A 219 5.22 -33.74 30.71
C GLY A 219 4.65 -35.16 30.52
N THR A 220 5.03 -36.10 31.39
CA THR A 220 4.55 -37.49 31.31
C THR A 220 3.06 -37.61 31.63
N LEU A 221 2.24 -37.78 30.59
CA LEU A 221 0.80 -37.99 30.67
C LEU A 221 0.44 -39.32 31.36
N ARG A 222 0.40 -39.33 32.69
CA ARG A 222 -0.31 -40.36 33.47
C ARG A 222 -1.81 -40.17 33.28
N SER A 223 -2.38 -40.90 32.32
CA SER A 223 -3.83 -41.08 32.22
C SER A 223 -4.36 -41.65 33.53
N SER A 224 -5.27 -40.92 34.19
CA SER A 224 -6.00 -41.37 35.37
C SER A 224 -7.49 -41.53 35.01
N SER A 225 -7.77 -42.59 34.25
CA SER A 225 -9.13 -42.99 33.87
C SER A 225 -9.93 -43.46 35.09
N ASN A 226 -10.57 -42.52 35.79
CA ASN A 226 -11.51 -42.80 36.88
C ASN A 226 -12.88 -42.14 36.61
N TRP A 227 -13.58 -42.66 35.61
CA TRP A 227 -15.00 -42.39 35.40
C TRP A 227 -15.83 -43.08 36.51
N TYR A 228 -16.08 -42.37 37.61
CA TYR A 228 -17.10 -42.78 38.57
C TYR A 228 -18.48 -42.33 38.09
N SER A 229 -19.26 -43.28 37.57
CA SER A 229 -20.67 -43.08 37.25
C SER A 229 -21.49 -42.85 38.52
N ARG A 230 -22.39 -41.85 38.51
CA ARG A 230 -23.46 -41.74 39.53
C ARG A 230 -24.68 -40.96 39.05
N GLY A 231 -25.76 -41.72 38.82
CA GLY A 231 -27.17 -41.40 39.00
C GLY A 231 -27.69 -39.98 38.74
N TRP A 232 -28.55 -39.84 37.74
CA TRP A 232 -29.55 -38.77 37.69
C TRP A 232 -30.46 -38.81 38.94
N GLY A 233 -30.62 -37.67 39.61
CA GLY A 233 -31.60 -37.48 40.68
C GLY A 233 -32.53 -36.31 40.36
N LEU A 234 -33.83 -36.58 40.20
CA LEU A 234 -34.82 -35.52 39.96
C LEU A 234 -34.97 -34.60 41.19
N ARG A 235 -35.10 -33.29 40.94
CA ARG A 235 -35.83 -32.37 41.83
C ARG A 235 -36.71 -31.41 41.03
N LEU A 236 -38.03 -31.56 41.20
CA LEU A 236 -39.08 -30.71 40.64
C LEU A 236 -39.73 -29.85 41.72
N ARG A 237 -39.93 -28.56 41.43
CA ARG A 237 -40.96 -27.63 41.96
C ARG A 237 -40.86 -26.34 41.12
N MET A 238 -41.86 -25.95 40.30
CA MET A 238 -43.14 -25.29 40.67
C MET A 238 -42.89 -23.95 41.39
N GLY A 239 -43.22 -22.75 40.88
CA GLY A 239 -43.83 -22.28 39.61
C GLY A 239 -43.51 -20.77 39.40
N ARG A 240 -44.18 -19.94 38.58
CA ARG A 240 -45.43 -20.07 37.79
C ARG A 240 -45.42 -19.16 36.53
N ILE A 241 -45.87 -19.69 35.39
CA ILE A 241 -46.89 -19.18 34.43
C ILE A 241 -47.14 -17.65 34.33
N TRP A 242 -47.05 -17.12 33.09
CA TRP A 242 -48.14 -16.37 32.43
C TRP A 242 -48.12 -16.65 30.91
N GLU A 243 -49.28 -16.83 30.26
CA GLU A 243 -49.41 -17.20 28.83
C GLU A 243 -50.06 -16.11 27.97
N LYS A 244 -49.68 -16.03 26.70
CA LYS A 244 -50.51 -15.85 25.47
C LYS A 244 -49.67 -16.46 24.31
N LYS A 245 -50.02 -17.54 23.59
CA LYS A 245 -51.21 -17.91 22.77
C LYS A 245 -51.45 -16.93 21.60
N TRP A 246 -51.67 -17.37 20.36
CA TRP A 246 -52.34 -18.62 19.92
C TRP A 246 -51.95 -19.09 18.48
N THR A 247 -52.00 -20.41 18.20
CA THR A 247 -52.25 -21.14 16.89
C THR A 247 -51.57 -20.71 15.57
N GLY A 248 -51.20 -21.57 14.60
CA GLY A 248 -51.31 -23.03 14.34
C GLY A 248 -51.21 -23.26 12.79
N TRP A 249 -50.69 -24.37 12.23
CA TRP A 249 -51.21 -25.75 12.22
C TRP A 249 -50.19 -26.82 11.73
N CYS A 250 -50.60 -28.09 11.72
CA CYS A 250 -49.86 -29.36 11.52
C CYS A 250 -50.16 -30.01 10.13
N LEU A 251 -49.54 -31.08 9.55
CA LEU A 251 -48.41 -32.03 9.84
C LEU A 251 -48.05 -32.81 8.51
N PRO A 252 -47.81 -34.16 8.38
CA PRO A 252 -46.65 -34.99 8.82
C PRO A 252 -46.03 -36.02 7.79
N PHE A 253 -44.94 -36.73 8.20
CA PHE A 253 -44.56 -38.15 7.88
C PHE A 253 -44.14 -38.53 6.41
N TRP A 254 -43.45 -39.64 6.03
CA TRP A 254 -42.84 -40.89 6.61
C TRP A 254 -41.89 -41.56 5.55
N ARG A 255 -41.05 -42.63 5.70
CA ARG A 255 -40.49 -43.47 6.81
C ARG A 255 -39.31 -44.38 6.32
N THR A 256 -38.29 -44.66 7.18
CA THR A 256 -37.44 -45.89 7.31
C THR A 256 -36.85 -46.70 6.12
N ARG A 257 -35.51 -46.94 6.15
CA ARG A 257 -34.75 -48.24 6.14
C ARG A 257 -33.26 -48.00 5.78
N GLY A 258 -32.26 -48.79 6.18
CA GLY A 258 -32.19 -49.95 7.10
C GLY A 258 -30.72 -50.42 7.27
N PHE A 259 -30.41 -51.15 8.35
CA PHE A 259 -29.04 -51.67 8.64
C PHE A 259 -28.86 -53.14 8.19
N LEU A 260 -27.64 -53.50 7.80
CA LEU A 260 -27.10 -54.87 7.68
C LEU A 260 -25.62 -54.84 8.12
N ALA A 261 -25.11 -55.94 8.68
CA ALA A 261 -23.73 -56.02 9.18
C ALA A 261 -23.19 -57.45 9.19
N ASP A 262 -22.03 -57.65 8.56
CA ASP A 262 -20.99 -58.68 8.75
C ASP A 262 -19.87 -58.37 7.71
N SER A 263 -18.59 -58.72 7.85
CA SER A 263 -17.87 -59.39 8.96
C SER A 263 -16.37 -59.00 8.98
N SER A 264 -15.69 -59.38 10.07
CA SER A 264 -14.24 -59.31 10.42
C SER A 264 -13.24 -59.73 9.30
N PRO A 265 -11.92 -59.37 9.35
CA PRO A 265 -11.11 -59.31 10.57
C PRO A 265 -10.06 -58.18 10.73
N GLU A 266 -9.36 -58.27 11.87
CA GLU A 266 -8.42 -57.30 12.42
C GLU A 266 -7.11 -57.17 11.61
N GLY A 267 -6.60 -55.94 11.52
CA GLY A 267 -5.22 -55.61 11.15
C GLY A 267 -4.68 -54.57 12.13
N THR A 268 -3.41 -54.68 12.54
CA THR A 268 -2.83 -53.86 13.60
C THR A 268 -2.58 -52.41 13.16
N GLU A 269 -3.43 -51.48 13.58
CA GLU A 269 -3.09 -50.06 13.57
C GLU A 269 -2.10 -49.74 14.71
N GLY A 270 -0.92 -49.24 14.35
CA GLY A 270 0.03 -48.68 15.30
C GLY A 270 -0.52 -47.38 15.89
N SER A 271 -0.35 -47.16 17.20
CA SER A 271 -0.81 -45.94 17.84
C SER A 271 0.18 -44.78 17.60
N ASP A 272 0.21 -44.26 16.38
CA ASP A 272 0.92 -43.04 16.03
C ASP A 272 0.33 -41.86 16.80
N LYS A 273 0.98 -41.54 17.92
CA LYS A 273 0.74 -40.31 18.67
C LYS A 273 1.28 -39.14 17.84
N MET A 274 0.43 -38.59 16.98
CA MET A 274 0.75 -37.41 16.17
C MET A 274 1.26 -36.28 17.08
N GLU A 275 2.55 -36.00 17.00
CA GLU A 275 3.19 -34.96 17.80
C GLU A 275 2.73 -33.60 17.31
N ASN A 276 1.99 -32.87 18.14
CA ASN A 276 1.55 -31.51 17.84
C ASN A 276 2.71 -30.52 17.95
N CYS A 277 3.63 -30.59 16.99
CA CYS A 277 4.60 -29.53 16.76
C CYS A 277 3.87 -28.27 16.27
N PHE A 278 4.11 -27.16 16.96
CA PHE A 278 3.61 -25.84 16.61
C PHE A 278 4.76 -25.06 15.99
N GLU A 279 4.55 -24.51 14.80
CA GLU A 279 5.52 -23.61 14.16
C GLU A 279 5.02 -22.18 14.29
N ILE A 280 5.93 -21.25 14.60
CA ILE A 280 5.60 -19.84 14.76
C ILE A 280 5.22 -19.27 13.39
N ASN A 281 4.02 -18.68 13.31
CA ASN A 281 3.52 -18.02 12.11
C ASN A 281 2.89 -16.64 12.43
N ARG A 282 3.11 -16.14 13.64
CA ARG A 282 2.81 -14.77 14.07
C ARG A 282 3.96 -14.23 14.91
N VAL A 283 4.44 -13.05 14.53
CA VAL A 283 5.38 -12.25 15.32
C VAL A 283 4.75 -10.91 15.66
N TRP A 284 4.96 -10.44 16.90
CA TRP A 284 4.67 -9.06 17.27
C TRP A 284 5.95 -8.33 17.70
N PHE A 285 6.20 -7.17 17.09
CA PHE A 285 7.26 -6.25 17.49
C PHE A 285 6.61 -4.98 18.09
N THR A 286 6.93 -4.67 19.34
CA THR A 286 6.24 -3.64 20.13
C THR A 286 7.24 -2.64 20.72
N TYR A 287 7.02 -1.35 20.49
CA TYR A 287 7.92 -0.28 20.92
C TYR A 287 7.14 1.00 21.25
N SER A 288 7.78 1.94 21.94
CA SER A 288 7.16 3.16 22.44
C SER A 288 6.81 4.16 21.33
N SER A 289 5.80 4.99 21.59
CA SER A 289 5.45 6.17 20.79
C SER A 289 4.77 7.20 21.70
N GLU A 290 4.67 8.45 21.28
CA GLU A 290 4.12 9.51 22.13
C GLU A 290 2.67 9.85 21.78
N ASP A 291 1.89 10.34 22.75
CA ASP A 291 0.45 10.60 22.53
C ASP A 291 0.19 11.69 21.46
N GLY A 292 1.05 12.72 21.44
CA GLY A 292 1.03 13.78 20.44
C GLY A 292 1.78 13.47 19.14
N GLU A 293 2.22 12.22 18.93
CA GLU A 293 2.98 11.80 17.75
C GLU A 293 2.04 11.42 16.59
N ARG A 294 2.20 12.10 15.45
CA ARG A 294 1.48 11.81 14.21
C ARG A 294 2.26 10.84 13.35
N PHE A 295 1.56 9.99 12.59
CA PHE A 295 2.17 8.95 11.76
C PHE A 295 1.79 9.15 10.29
N TYR A 296 2.80 9.22 9.42
CA TYR A 296 2.64 9.50 7.99
C TYR A 296 3.33 8.44 7.13
N GLY A 297 2.81 8.23 5.91
CA GLY A 297 3.34 7.28 4.95
C GLY A 297 2.38 6.11 4.73
N PHE A 298 2.88 4.89 4.90
CA PHE A 298 2.18 3.61 4.65
C PHE A 298 1.76 3.36 3.19
N GLY A 299 2.50 3.93 2.24
CA GLY A 299 2.20 3.88 0.82
C GLY A 299 1.21 4.96 0.40
N GLU A 300 0.42 4.67 -0.63
CA GLU A 300 -0.68 5.52 -1.05
C GLU A 300 -1.91 5.30 -0.16
N GLN A 301 -2.34 6.35 0.55
CA GLN A 301 -3.40 6.31 1.55
C GLN A 301 -4.45 7.39 1.26
N PHE A 302 -5.62 6.97 0.79
CA PHE A 302 -6.64 7.87 0.25
C PHE A 302 -7.57 8.52 1.31
N SER A 303 -7.61 8.03 2.55
CA SER A 303 -8.57 8.51 3.57
C SER A 303 -7.97 9.40 4.65
N HIS A 304 -6.71 9.18 5.03
CA HIS A 304 -6.06 9.83 6.17
C HIS A 304 -4.57 10.07 5.88
N ILE A 305 -4.07 11.28 6.13
CA ILE A 305 -2.62 11.58 6.13
C ILE A 305 -1.97 11.20 7.47
N ASP A 306 -2.64 11.50 8.58
CA ASP A 306 -2.22 11.10 9.93
C ASP A 306 -2.94 9.81 10.35
N LEU A 307 -2.16 8.79 10.66
CA LEU A 307 -2.62 7.43 10.95
C LEU A 307 -2.47 7.05 12.44
N LYS A 308 -2.07 7.98 13.32
CA LYS A 308 -2.17 7.76 14.77
C LYS A 308 -3.63 7.46 15.16
N GLY A 309 -3.85 6.50 16.05
CA GLY A 309 -5.19 6.04 16.42
C GLY A 309 -5.83 5.04 15.44
N LYS A 310 -5.12 4.61 14.39
CA LYS A 310 -5.61 3.64 13.38
C LYS A 310 -4.92 2.28 13.50
N ARG A 311 -5.44 1.27 12.81
CA ARG A 311 -4.74 0.02 12.51
C ARG A 311 -4.58 -0.04 10.99
N VAL A 312 -3.36 -0.20 10.51
CA VAL A 312 -2.98 -0.06 9.10
C VAL A 312 -2.49 -1.42 8.57
N PRO A 313 -3.32 -2.17 7.82
CA PRO A 313 -2.90 -3.40 7.17
C PRO A 313 -2.04 -3.11 5.94
N ILE A 314 -0.97 -3.86 5.76
CA ILE A 314 -0.10 -3.82 4.59
C ILE A 314 -0.43 -5.04 3.72
N PHE A 315 -1.42 -4.85 2.85
CA PHE A 315 -1.81 -5.83 1.85
C PHE A 315 -2.32 -5.10 0.62
N THR A 316 -1.65 -5.31 -0.52
CA THR A 316 -2.07 -4.82 -1.83
C THR A 316 -3.49 -5.33 -2.12
N GLN A 317 -4.36 -4.52 -2.70
CA GLN A 317 -5.72 -4.92 -3.10
C GLN A 317 -6.41 -3.83 -3.93
N GLU A 318 -7.56 -4.17 -4.51
CA GLU A 318 -8.50 -3.18 -5.04
C GLU A 318 -8.80 -2.11 -3.97
N GLN A 319 -8.67 -0.81 -4.32
CA GLN A 319 -8.91 0.26 -3.35
C GLN A 319 -10.36 0.27 -2.82
N GLY A 320 -11.30 -0.26 -3.62
CA GLY A 320 -12.73 -0.35 -3.33
C GLY A 320 -13.50 0.94 -3.58
N ILE A 321 -14.82 0.82 -3.77
CA ILE A 321 -15.70 1.90 -4.24
C ILE A 321 -16.38 2.61 -3.05
N GLY A 322 -16.13 3.91 -2.90
CA GLY A 322 -16.59 4.74 -1.78
C GLY A 322 -15.70 4.67 -0.55
N ARG A 323 -15.04 3.52 -0.30
CA ARG A 323 -14.03 3.31 0.75
C ARG A 323 -14.47 3.70 2.18
N GLY A 324 -15.77 3.68 2.43
CA GLY A 324 -16.42 4.10 3.68
C GLY A 324 -17.51 5.16 3.47
N ASP A 325 -17.46 5.93 2.38
CA ASP A 325 -18.48 6.91 2.03
C ASP A 325 -19.83 6.24 1.71
N GLN A 326 -20.88 6.68 2.40
CA GLN A 326 -22.23 6.14 2.26
C GLN A 326 -23.15 7.06 1.43
N PRO A 327 -24.15 6.52 0.70
CA PRO A 327 -24.57 5.11 0.65
C PRO A 327 -23.80 4.24 -0.35
N ILE A 328 -22.75 4.75 -0.99
CA ILE A 328 -22.13 4.08 -2.13
C ILE A 328 -21.31 2.84 -1.75
N THR A 329 -20.55 2.85 -0.66
CA THR A 329 -19.84 1.66 -0.16
C THR A 329 -20.81 0.51 0.18
N LEU A 330 -21.98 0.81 0.77
CA LEU A 330 -23.06 -0.17 0.96
C LEU A 330 -23.55 -0.74 -0.38
N ALA A 331 -23.77 0.11 -1.38
CA ALA A 331 -24.28 -0.32 -2.68
C ALA A 331 -23.27 -1.16 -3.46
N ALA A 332 -21.98 -0.82 -3.38
CA ALA A 332 -20.89 -1.62 -3.93
C ALA A 332 -20.85 -3.02 -3.28
N ASN A 333 -20.89 -3.09 -1.94
CA ASN A 333 -20.90 -4.35 -1.20
C ASN A 333 -22.12 -5.24 -1.49
N LEU A 334 -23.29 -4.67 -1.83
CA LEU A 334 -24.46 -5.43 -2.29
C LEU A 334 -24.20 -6.08 -3.65
N VAL A 335 -23.67 -5.31 -4.61
CA VAL A 335 -23.42 -5.78 -5.99
C VAL A 335 -22.27 -6.79 -6.06
N SER A 336 -21.20 -6.58 -5.29
CA SER A 336 -20.04 -7.47 -5.23
C SER A 336 -19.46 -7.46 -3.81
N TYR A 337 -19.29 -8.63 -3.20
CA TYR A 337 -18.86 -8.76 -1.81
C TYR A 337 -17.52 -8.03 -1.56
N ARG A 338 -17.50 -7.17 -0.54
CA ARG A 338 -16.36 -6.31 -0.12
C ARG A 338 -15.85 -5.27 -1.13
N ALA A 339 -16.41 -5.19 -2.33
CA ALA A 339 -15.98 -4.24 -3.37
C ALA A 339 -16.14 -2.76 -3.00
N GLY A 340 -16.78 -2.43 -1.87
CA GLY A 340 -16.83 -1.07 -1.33
C GLY A 340 -15.56 -0.62 -0.57
N GLY A 341 -14.62 -1.52 -0.30
CA GLY A 341 -13.36 -1.21 0.40
C GLY A 341 -13.54 -0.69 1.84
N ASN A 342 -12.50 -0.07 2.38
CA ASN A 342 -12.54 0.72 3.62
C ASN A 342 -11.42 1.79 3.61
N SER A 343 -11.25 2.52 4.72
CA SER A 343 -10.29 3.63 4.78
C SER A 343 -8.83 3.26 4.47
N GLY A 344 -8.44 2.00 4.67
CA GLY A 344 -7.06 1.50 4.46
C GLY A 344 -6.88 0.52 3.30
N THR A 345 -7.85 0.35 2.39
CA THR A 345 -7.65 -0.42 1.15
C THR A 345 -7.00 0.44 0.07
N THR A 346 -5.96 -0.07 -0.58
CA THR A 346 -5.12 0.68 -1.55
C THR A 346 -4.37 -0.26 -2.50
N TYR A 347 -4.11 0.23 -3.72
CA TYR A 347 -3.29 -0.45 -4.74
C TYR A 347 -1.79 -0.43 -4.43
N ALA A 348 -1.31 0.54 -3.65
CA ALA A 348 0.12 0.78 -3.44
C ALA A 348 0.49 0.97 -1.95
N PRO A 349 0.23 -0.02 -1.07
CA PRO A 349 0.68 0.05 0.32
C PRO A 349 2.21 -0.05 0.40
N SER A 350 2.80 0.49 1.47
CA SER A 350 4.20 0.24 1.82
C SER A 350 4.33 0.05 3.33
N PRO A 351 5.13 -0.90 3.84
CA PRO A 351 5.37 -1.09 5.27
C PRO A 351 6.33 -0.03 5.86
N PHE A 352 6.32 1.21 5.35
CA PHE A 352 7.15 2.35 5.78
C PHE A 352 6.33 3.43 6.45
N TYR A 353 6.86 4.06 7.50
CA TYR A 353 6.32 5.32 8.03
C TYR A 353 7.41 6.27 8.55
N MET A 354 7.04 7.55 8.69
CA MET A 354 7.77 8.55 9.50
C MET A 354 6.80 9.25 10.46
N THR A 355 7.31 9.86 11.53
CA THR A 355 6.48 10.57 12.52
C THR A 355 6.79 12.06 12.64
N SER A 356 5.87 12.80 13.28
CA SER A 356 6.10 14.18 13.69
C SER A 356 7.18 14.35 14.80
N LYS A 357 7.87 13.27 15.18
CA LYS A 357 9.03 13.26 16.09
C LYS A 357 10.30 12.71 15.42
N MET A 358 10.36 12.71 14.08
CA MET A 358 11.48 12.23 13.26
C MET A 358 11.87 10.75 13.48
N LYS A 359 10.99 9.95 14.11
CA LYS A 359 11.15 8.50 14.19
C LYS A 359 10.62 7.89 12.89
N SER A 360 11.31 6.91 12.34
CA SER A 360 10.91 6.26 11.09
C SER A 360 11.40 4.81 11.04
N LEU A 361 10.59 3.95 10.45
CA LEU A 361 10.85 2.51 10.34
C LEU A 361 10.19 1.96 9.08
N TYR A 362 10.81 0.96 8.44
CA TYR A 362 10.16 0.11 7.45
C TYR A 362 10.48 -1.38 7.61
N LEU A 363 9.61 -2.26 7.09
CA LEU A 363 9.86 -3.71 7.01
C LEU A 363 10.38 -4.10 5.62
N GLU A 364 11.32 -5.05 5.55
CA GLU A 364 11.92 -5.46 4.27
C GLU A 364 11.14 -6.58 3.56
N GLY A 365 10.49 -7.48 4.31
CA GLY A 365 9.71 -8.59 3.77
C GLY A 365 8.34 -8.23 3.18
N TYR A 366 7.76 -9.17 2.42
CA TYR A 366 6.47 -9.02 1.73
C TYR A 366 5.29 -9.63 2.50
N ASN A 367 5.54 -10.34 3.60
CA ASN A 367 4.51 -10.96 4.44
C ASN A 367 3.39 -9.98 4.80
N TYR A 368 2.15 -10.48 4.87
CA TYR A 368 1.04 -9.69 5.39
C TYR A 368 1.36 -9.20 6.81
N SER A 369 1.37 -7.88 6.97
CA SER A 369 1.72 -7.21 8.22
C SER A 369 0.71 -6.14 8.56
N VAL A 370 0.60 -5.80 9.85
CA VAL A 370 -0.37 -4.81 10.32
C VAL A 370 0.23 -3.96 11.44
N PHE A 371 0.24 -2.65 11.23
CA PHE A 371 0.70 -1.66 12.20
C PHE A 371 -0.49 -1.20 13.05
N ASP A 372 -0.50 -1.55 14.34
CA ASP A 372 -1.50 -1.08 15.30
C ASP A 372 -1.00 0.18 16.01
N LEU A 373 -1.53 1.32 15.55
CA LEU A 373 -1.25 2.67 16.04
C LEU A 373 -2.38 3.18 16.96
N ARG A 374 -3.31 2.30 17.39
CA ARG A 374 -4.48 2.66 18.21
C ARG A 374 -4.14 3.00 19.67
N ARG A 375 -2.93 2.66 20.12
CA ARG A 375 -2.45 2.99 21.47
C ARG A 375 -1.70 4.33 21.45
N LYS A 376 -1.83 5.09 22.54
CA LYS A 376 -1.24 6.43 22.68
C LYS A 376 0.28 6.36 22.87
N ASP A 377 0.72 5.36 23.64
CA ASP A 377 2.04 5.20 24.23
C ASP A 377 2.99 4.25 23.46
N ARG A 378 2.53 3.64 22.37
CA ARG A 378 3.22 2.54 21.68
C ARG A 378 2.71 2.26 20.27
N VAL A 379 3.56 1.62 19.46
CA VAL A 379 3.22 0.90 18.23
C VAL A 379 3.34 -0.60 18.49
N GLN A 380 2.50 -1.39 17.83
CA GLN A 380 2.67 -2.84 17.74
C GLN A 380 2.50 -3.27 16.28
N ILE A 381 3.55 -3.87 15.71
CA ILE A 381 3.52 -4.47 14.38
C ILE A 381 3.21 -5.95 14.53
N GLN A 382 2.15 -6.44 13.90
CA GLN A 382 1.83 -7.86 13.72
C GLN A 382 2.37 -8.30 12.35
N ILE A 383 3.10 -9.41 12.27
CA ILE A 383 3.60 -10.01 11.03
C ILE A 383 3.08 -11.45 10.93
N HIS A 384 2.56 -11.83 9.76
CA HIS A 384 2.16 -13.21 9.45
C HIS A 384 3.38 -13.94 8.87
N GLY A 385 4.22 -14.44 9.76
CA GLY A 385 5.48 -15.10 9.46
C GLY A 385 6.15 -15.64 10.73
N ASP A 386 7.30 -16.27 10.59
CA ASP A 386 8.13 -16.81 11.69
C ASP A 386 9.14 -15.79 12.23
N SER A 387 9.33 -14.68 11.53
CA SER A 387 10.41 -13.71 11.72
C SER A 387 9.98 -12.32 11.22
N VAL A 388 10.78 -11.29 11.52
CA VAL A 388 10.63 -9.96 10.90
C VAL A 388 12.00 -9.32 10.65
N GLN A 389 12.12 -8.65 9.50
CA GLN A 389 13.29 -7.90 9.08
C GLN A 389 12.85 -6.49 8.65
N GLY A 390 13.69 -5.49 8.91
CA GLY A 390 13.40 -4.10 8.57
C GLY A 390 14.52 -3.14 8.97
N ARG A 391 14.27 -1.85 8.82
CA ARG A 391 15.21 -0.79 9.22
C ARG A 391 14.57 0.31 10.03
N ILE A 392 15.33 0.87 10.96
CA ILE A 392 15.05 2.13 11.68
C ILE A 392 15.90 3.21 11.02
N LEU A 393 15.31 4.36 10.69
CA LEU A 393 15.99 5.45 9.98
C LEU A 393 16.27 6.64 10.91
N TYR A 394 17.38 7.33 10.64
CA TYR A 394 17.76 8.59 11.27
C TYR A 394 17.84 9.73 10.24
N GLY A 395 17.18 10.83 10.55
CA GLY A 395 17.22 12.08 9.81
C GLY A 395 16.65 13.21 10.68
N ARG A 396 17.19 14.41 10.54
CA ARG A 396 16.84 15.59 11.37
C ARG A 396 15.65 16.36 10.80
N SER A 397 15.17 15.95 9.63
CA SER A 397 14.00 16.50 8.95
C SER A 397 13.23 15.39 8.21
N PRO A 398 11.95 15.61 7.86
CA PRO A 398 11.21 14.64 7.06
C PRO A 398 11.82 14.42 5.67
N THR A 399 12.50 15.42 5.10
CA THR A 399 13.17 15.30 3.80
C THR A 399 14.43 14.45 3.89
N GLU A 400 15.24 14.55 4.96
CA GLU A 400 16.35 13.63 5.22
C GLU A 400 15.86 12.18 5.39
N LEU A 401 14.68 11.97 5.99
CA LEU A 401 14.08 10.64 6.14
C LEU A 401 13.58 10.04 4.81
N ILE A 402 12.96 10.83 3.93
CA ILE A 402 12.60 10.39 2.56
C ILE A 402 13.86 10.08 1.76
N GLU A 403 14.88 10.92 1.87
CA GLU A 403 16.14 10.74 1.14
C GLU A 403 16.87 9.46 1.59
N ALA A 404 16.94 9.20 2.90
CA ALA A 404 17.50 7.95 3.44
C ALA A 404 16.66 6.72 3.06
N TYR A 405 15.33 6.79 3.12
CA TYR A 405 14.44 5.69 2.73
C TYR A 405 14.60 5.33 1.24
N THR A 406 14.47 6.33 0.36
CA THR A 406 14.57 6.15 -1.09
C THR A 406 15.96 5.75 -1.57
N TRP A 407 17.02 6.08 -0.83
CA TRP A 407 18.35 5.53 -1.07
C TRP A 407 18.40 4.00 -1.00
N SER A 408 17.55 3.39 -0.17
CA SER A 408 17.54 1.92 0.06
C SER A 408 16.45 1.17 -0.67
N ILE A 409 15.32 1.80 -1.01
CA ILE A 409 14.27 1.20 -1.85
C ILE A 409 14.40 1.52 -3.34
N GLY A 410 15.38 2.34 -3.72
CA GLY A 410 15.54 2.90 -5.06
C GLY A 410 14.80 4.23 -5.26
N ARG A 411 15.29 5.04 -6.21
CA ARG A 411 14.71 6.33 -6.62
C ARG A 411 14.20 6.22 -8.07
N PRO A 412 13.11 6.92 -8.42
CA PRO A 412 12.58 6.91 -9.78
C PRO A 412 13.55 7.64 -10.72
N SER A 413 13.72 7.12 -11.93
CA SER A 413 14.49 7.82 -12.96
C SER A 413 13.79 9.11 -13.40
N VAL A 414 14.58 10.07 -13.89
CA VAL A 414 14.08 11.24 -14.64
C VAL A 414 13.05 10.82 -15.69
N LEU A 415 11.89 11.46 -15.69
CA LEU A 415 10.84 11.25 -16.70
C LEU A 415 11.24 11.87 -18.05
N PRO A 416 10.81 11.30 -19.20
CA PRO A 416 11.02 11.92 -20.51
C PRO A 416 10.43 13.34 -20.55
N GLU A 417 11.07 14.26 -21.28
CA GLU A 417 10.64 15.66 -21.25
C GLU A 417 9.24 15.85 -21.88
N TRP A 418 8.87 15.05 -22.89
CA TRP A 418 7.59 15.17 -23.58
C TRP A 418 6.39 14.90 -22.65
N ILE A 419 6.41 13.85 -21.82
CA ILE A 419 5.29 13.49 -20.94
C ILE A 419 5.03 14.55 -19.86
N ILE A 420 6.07 15.31 -19.48
CA ILE A 420 5.98 16.42 -18.52
C ILE A 420 5.78 17.80 -19.18
N SER A 421 5.69 17.89 -20.52
CA SER A 421 5.66 19.16 -21.26
C SER A 421 4.27 19.72 -21.56
N GLY A 422 3.24 18.87 -21.63
CA GLY A 422 1.88 19.29 -22.00
C GLY A 422 0.80 18.36 -21.46
N ALA A 423 -0.41 18.51 -21.97
CA ALA A 423 -1.55 17.67 -21.65
C ALA A 423 -1.45 16.28 -22.29
N VAL A 424 -2.00 15.27 -21.62
CA VAL A 424 -2.25 13.94 -22.17
C VAL A 424 -3.75 13.75 -22.36
N ALA A 425 -4.21 13.75 -23.61
CA ALA A 425 -5.60 13.52 -23.96
C ALA A 425 -5.91 12.02 -23.90
N GLY A 426 -6.26 11.53 -22.70
CA GLY A 426 -6.85 10.22 -22.54
C GLY A 426 -8.27 10.19 -23.08
N MET A 427 -8.47 9.48 -24.19
CA MET A 427 -9.73 9.36 -24.92
C MET A 427 -9.80 8.01 -25.66
N GLN A 428 -10.95 7.72 -26.24
CA GLN A 428 -11.25 6.48 -26.95
C GLN A 428 -12.08 6.79 -28.20
N GLY A 429 -12.24 5.80 -29.09
CA GLY A 429 -13.15 5.92 -30.24
C GLY A 429 -12.55 5.77 -31.63
N GLY A 430 -11.31 5.29 -31.76
CA GLY A 430 -10.71 4.98 -33.07
C GLY A 430 -10.12 6.19 -33.82
N THR A 431 -9.52 5.91 -34.97
CA THR A 431 -8.71 6.87 -35.76
C THR A 431 -9.44 8.18 -36.04
N ASP A 432 -10.68 8.14 -36.51
CA ASP A 432 -11.46 9.35 -36.83
C ASP A 432 -11.75 10.23 -35.61
N SER A 433 -12.00 9.61 -34.46
CA SER A 433 -12.23 10.34 -33.20
C SER A 433 -10.98 11.09 -32.76
N VAL A 434 -9.79 10.48 -32.90
CA VAL A 434 -8.50 11.11 -32.58
C VAL A 434 -8.18 12.25 -33.55
N ARG A 435 -8.35 12.04 -34.87
CA ARG A 435 -8.13 13.08 -35.89
C ARG A 435 -9.09 14.26 -35.70
N LEU A 436 -10.37 14.02 -35.40
CA LEU A 436 -11.35 15.07 -35.08
C LEU A 436 -10.99 15.81 -33.77
N MET A 437 -10.44 15.11 -32.78
CA MET A 437 -10.03 15.75 -31.52
C MET A 437 -8.79 16.62 -31.70
N LEU A 438 -7.81 16.18 -32.49
CA LEU A 438 -6.61 16.96 -32.80
C LEU A 438 -6.95 18.34 -33.36
N GLU A 439 -7.83 18.42 -34.35
CA GLU A 439 -8.23 19.71 -34.94
C GLU A 439 -8.99 20.60 -33.96
N ARG A 440 -9.76 20.02 -33.02
CA ARG A 440 -10.38 20.77 -31.92
C ARG A 440 -9.35 21.30 -30.93
N LEU A 441 -8.35 20.49 -30.56
CA LEU A 441 -7.29 20.89 -29.63
C LEU A 441 -6.42 22.01 -30.23
N LYS A 442 -6.11 21.93 -31.54
CA LYS A 442 -5.46 23.02 -32.30
C LYS A 442 -6.30 24.30 -32.31
N SER A 443 -7.59 24.23 -32.60
CA SER A 443 -8.45 25.43 -32.62
C SER A 443 -8.65 26.08 -31.24
N TYR A 444 -8.26 25.38 -30.17
CA TYR A 444 -8.23 25.87 -28.80
C TYR A 444 -6.81 26.21 -28.28
N ASP A 445 -5.78 26.10 -29.13
CA ASP A 445 -4.38 26.33 -28.79
C ASP A 445 -3.95 25.56 -27.52
N VAL A 446 -4.30 24.28 -27.46
CA VAL A 446 -3.98 23.40 -26.31
C VAL A 446 -2.54 22.90 -26.45
N PRO A 447 -1.65 23.13 -25.45
CA PRO A 447 -0.35 22.47 -25.40
C PRO A 447 -0.55 20.99 -25.05
N ILE A 448 -0.70 20.17 -26.08
CA ILE A 448 -0.88 18.71 -26.02
C ILE A 448 0.47 18.02 -26.29
N CYS A 449 0.84 17.00 -25.51
CA CYS A 449 2.06 16.21 -25.76
C CYS A 449 1.76 14.76 -26.15
N ALA A 450 0.60 14.20 -25.77
CA ALA A 450 0.22 12.86 -26.20
C ALA A 450 -1.30 12.62 -26.24
N PHE A 451 -1.71 11.66 -27.08
CA PHE A 451 -2.98 10.96 -26.94
C PHE A 451 -2.76 9.65 -26.19
N TRP A 452 -3.61 9.35 -25.20
CA TRP A 452 -3.64 8.05 -24.52
C TRP A 452 -4.91 7.29 -24.90
N LEU A 453 -4.73 6.14 -25.56
CA LEU A 453 -5.76 5.42 -26.31
C LEU A 453 -5.91 4.00 -25.74
N GLN A 454 -6.56 3.87 -24.58
CA GLN A 454 -6.71 2.56 -23.93
C GLN A 454 -7.49 1.54 -24.76
N ASP A 455 -8.38 2.00 -25.66
CA ASP A 455 -9.16 1.12 -26.55
C ASP A 455 -8.43 0.74 -27.84
N TRP A 456 -7.09 0.90 -27.90
CA TRP A 456 -6.27 0.44 -29.03
C TRP A 456 -6.44 -1.06 -29.30
N VAL A 457 -6.66 -1.87 -28.25
CA VAL A 457 -7.01 -3.31 -28.30
C VAL A 457 -8.44 -3.62 -28.76
N GLY A 458 -9.27 -2.60 -28.98
CA GLY A 458 -10.69 -2.75 -29.22
C GLY A 458 -11.54 -2.81 -27.96
N ARG A 459 -12.84 -3.05 -28.15
CA ARG A 459 -13.85 -3.06 -27.08
C ARG A 459 -14.82 -4.23 -27.21
N ARG A 460 -15.43 -4.60 -26.09
CA ARG A 460 -16.57 -5.50 -25.96
C ARG A 460 -17.60 -4.90 -25.00
N GLU A 461 -18.88 -5.04 -25.32
CA GLU A 461 -19.96 -4.65 -24.41
C GLU A 461 -20.23 -5.75 -23.39
N THR A 462 -20.46 -5.35 -22.14
CA THR A 462 -20.69 -6.26 -21.01
C THR A 462 -21.80 -5.71 -20.10
N ILE A 463 -22.27 -6.52 -19.15
CA ILE A 463 -23.34 -6.14 -18.21
C ILE A 463 -23.00 -4.87 -17.39
N ILE A 464 -21.70 -4.60 -17.16
CA ILE A 464 -21.25 -3.39 -16.46
C ILE A 464 -21.04 -2.18 -17.38
N GLY A 465 -20.89 -2.39 -18.70
CA GLY A 465 -20.61 -1.37 -19.72
C GLY A 465 -19.58 -1.84 -20.75
N SER A 466 -19.08 -0.90 -21.54
CA SER A 466 -17.98 -1.14 -22.49
C SER A 466 -16.69 -1.49 -21.75
N GLN A 467 -16.00 -2.54 -22.17
CA GLN A 467 -14.76 -3.05 -21.58
C GLN A 467 -13.72 -3.33 -22.67
N LEU A 468 -12.46 -3.35 -22.29
CA LEU A 468 -11.35 -3.63 -23.20
C LEU A 468 -11.26 -5.14 -23.53
N TRP A 469 -10.67 -5.45 -24.68
CA TRP A 469 -10.16 -6.80 -24.96
C TRP A 469 -8.77 -6.92 -24.35
N TRP A 470 -8.58 -7.89 -23.44
CA TRP A 470 -7.28 -8.12 -22.80
C TRP A 470 -6.45 -9.10 -23.64
N ASN A 471 -6.12 -8.63 -24.85
CA ASN A 471 -5.27 -9.26 -25.84
C ASN A 471 -4.50 -8.13 -26.53
N TRP A 472 -3.23 -7.94 -26.14
CA TRP A 472 -2.41 -6.74 -26.35
C TRP A 472 -1.88 -6.57 -27.79
N GLU A 473 -2.78 -6.48 -28.76
CA GLU A 473 -2.49 -6.08 -30.14
C GLU A 473 -3.52 -5.06 -30.63
N VAL A 474 -3.20 -4.31 -31.69
CA VAL A 474 -4.10 -3.27 -32.22
C VAL A 474 -5.33 -3.85 -32.91
N ASP A 475 -6.52 -3.36 -32.54
CA ASP A 475 -7.77 -3.51 -33.29
C ASP A 475 -7.71 -2.61 -34.53
N ALA A 476 -7.24 -3.19 -35.64
CA ALA A 476 -7.03 -2.49 -36.91
C ALA A 476 -8.33 -2.06 -37.63
N GLU A 477 -9.51 -2.49 -37.18
CA GLU A 477 -10.79 -1.96 -37.65
C GLU A 477 -11.15 -0.66 -36.92
N ARG A 478 -10.95 -0.63 -35.60
CA ARG A 478 -11.14 0.57 -34.78
C ARG A 478 -10.07 1.64 -35.04
N TYR A 479 -8.81 1.21 -35.12
CA TYR A 479 -7.65 2.05 -35.40
C TYR A 479 -7.08 1.74 -36.78
N TRP A 480 -7.92 1.93 -37.80
CA TRP A 480 -7.50 1.85 -39.20
C TRP A 480 -6.35 2.84 -39.47
N GLY A 481 -5.33 2.38 -40.21
CA GLY A 481 -4.12 3.17 -40.45
C GLY A 481 -3.36 3.54 -39.17
N TRP A 482 -3.22 2.60 -38.23
CA TRP A 482 -2.61 2.82 -36.90
C TRP A 482 -1.21 3.44 -36.97
N ARG A 483 -0.32 2.89 -37.80
CA ARG A 483 1.06 3.40 -37.97
C ARG A 483 1.07 4.78 -38.64
N GLU A 484 0.16 5.00 -39.57
CA GLU A 484 -0.05 6.29 -40.24
C GLU A 484 -0.57 7.34 -39.25
N LEU A 485 -1.50 6.98 -38.36
CA LEU A 485 -2.01 7.85 -37.29
C LEU A 485 -0.90 8.21 -36.29
N ILE A 486 -0.11 7.23 -35.83
CA ILE A 486 1.04 7.49 -34.94
C ILE A 486 2.03 8.43 -35.64
N LYS A 487 2.37 8.16 -36.91
CA LYS A 487 3.29 8.99 -37.69
C LYS A 487 2.79 10.40 -37.89
N ASP A 488 1.50 10.58 -38.23
CA ASP A 488 0.89 11.90 -38.39
C ASP A 488 0.92 12.73 -37.11
N LEU A 489 0.70 12.09 -35.95
CA LEU A 489 0.82 12.72 -34.64
C LEU A 489 2.28 13.03 -34.28
N GLY A 490 3.20 12.09 -34.55
CA GLY A 490 4.64 12.26 -34.34
C GLY A 490 5.24 13.40 -35.16
N ASN A 491 4.80 13.60 -36.41
CA ASN A 491 5.15 14.76 -37.25
C ASN A 491 4.76 16.12 -36.64
N GLN A 492 3.93 16.13 -35.58
CA GLN A 492 3.48 17.31 -34.84
C GLN A 492 3.99 17.29 -33.39
N ASN A 493 4.97 16.44 -33.08
CA ASN A 493 5.53 16.19 -31.74
C ASN A 493 4.50 15.69 -30.70
N ILE A 494 3.39 15.09 -31.16
CA ILE A 494 2.37 14.47 -30.30
C ILE A 494 2.63 12.96 -30.27
N LYS A 495 2.97 12.42 -29.11
CA LYS A 495 3.24 10.99 -28.95
C LYS A 495 1.92 10.20 -28.80
N VAL A 496 1.97 8.89 -29.02
CA VAL A 496 0.84 7.97 -28.77
C VAL A 496 1.16 7.07 -27.60
N MET A 497 0.20 6.93 -26.69
CA MET A 497 0.25 6.05 -25.54
C MET A 497 -0.90 5.03 -25.55
N THR A 498 -0.67 3.83 -25.04
CA THR A 498 -1.60 2.68 -25.08
C THR A 498 -1.86 2.10 -23.68
N TYR A 499 -2.32 0.85 -23.59
CA TYR A 499 -2.71 0.18 -22.34
C TYR A 499 -2.36 -1.32 -22.41
N CYS A 500 -1.79 -1.87 -21.34
CA CYS A 500 -1.64 -3.31 -21.14
C CYS A 500 -1.65 -3.66 -19.64
N ASN A 501 -1.91 -4.93 -19.31
CA ASN A 501 -1.85 -5.45 -17.94
C ASN A 501 -1.39 -6.93 -17.93
N PRO A 502 -1.03 -7.52 -16.78
CA PRO A 502 -0.45 -8.87 -16.71
C PRO A 502 -1.51 -10.00 -16.74
N CYS A 503 -2.75 -9.68 -17.11
CA CYS A 503 -3.86 -10.62 -17.27
C CYS A 503 -4.23 -10.76 -18.75
N LEU A 504 -4.75 -11.93 -19.12
CA LEU A 504 -5.13 -12.28 -20.49
C LEU A 504 -6.54 -12.84 -20.50
N ALA A 505 -7.39 -12.35 -21.40
CA ALA A 505 -8.73 -12.88 -21.61
C ALA A 505 -8.73 -13.85 -22.80
N PRO A 506 -9.47 -14.99 -22.74
CA PRO A 506 -9.72 -15.83 -23.90
C PRO A 506 -10.24 -15.00 -25.08
N ALA A 507 -9.50 -15.03 -26.19
CA ALA A 507 -9.67 -14.10 -27.30
C ALA A 507 -10.65 -14.60 -28.39
N ASP A 508 -11.18 -15.81 -28.26
CA ASP A 508 -11.94 -16.54 -29.28
C ASP A 508 -13.23 -15.83 -29.75
N ALA A 509 -13.73 -14.89 -28.93
CA ALA A 509 -14.90 -14.05 -29.22
C ALA A 509 -14.54 -12.62 -29.70
N LYS A 510 -13.25 -12.28 -29.85
CA LYS A 510 -12.80 -11.04 -30.53
C LYS A 510 -12.84 -11.31 -32.04
N PRO A 511 -13.50 -10.45 -32.85
CA PRO A 511 -13.68 -10.73 -34.28
C PRO A 511 -12.39 -10.63 -35.10
N ASN A 512 -11.38 -9.94 -34.58
CA ASN A 512 -10.22 -9.48 -35.33
C ASN A 512 -8.91 -9.52 -34.50
N PHE A 513 -8.49 -10.71 -34.07
CA PHE A 513 -7.15 -10.94 -33.51
C PHE A 513 -6.23 -11.60 -34.54
N ARG A 514 -4.92 -11.33 -34.45
CA ARG A 514 -3.87 -12.09 -35.16
C ARG A 514 -3.18 -13.08 -34.22
N ARG A 515 -3.17 -12.79 -32.90
CA ARG A 515 -2.54 -13.60 -31.85
C ARG A 515 -3.56 -13.85 -30.74
N ASN A 516 -3.78 -15.12 -30.36
CA ASN A 516 -4.54 -15.44 -29.15
C ASN A 516 -3.55 -15.56 -27.99
N LEU A 517 -3.24 -14.45 -27.35
CA LEU A 517 -2.18 -14.37 -26.34
C LEU A 517 -2.47 -15.23 -25.12
N PHE A 518 -3.75 -15.46 -24.78
CA PHE A 518 -4.15 -16.36 -23.71
C PHE A 518 -3.76 -17.82 -24.02
N GLU A 519 -4.01 -18.28 -25.24
CA GLU A 519 -3.62 -19.63 -25.66
C GLU A 519 -2.10 -19.75 -25.86
N GLU A 520 -1.40 -18.73 -26.38
CA GLU A 520 0.08 -18.71 -26.40
C GLU A 520 0.68 -18.86 -25.00
N ALA A 521 0.19 -18.10 -24.01
CA ALA A 521 0.66 -18.16 -22.63
C ALA A 521 0.35 -19.50 -21.94
N LYS A 522 -0.72 -20.18 -22.38
CA LYS A 522 -1.14 -21.50 -21.91
C LYS A 522 -0.33 -22.63 -22.55
N GLU A 523 0.02 -22.54 -23.84
CA GLU A 523 0.93 -23.47 -24.52
C GLU A 523 2.37 -23.37 -23.99
N LEU A 524 2.79 -22.17 -23.59
CA LEU A 524 4.08 -21.90 -22.93
C LEU A 524 4.10 -22.23 -21.42
N ASP A 525 2.97 -22.63 -20.84
CA ASP A 525 2.81 -22.97 -19.41
C ASP A 525 3.13 -21.81 -18.42
N ILE A 526 3.05 -20.56 -18.91
CA ILE A 526 3.41 -19.32 -18.18
C ILE A 526 2.23 -18.61 -17.48
N LEU A 527 1.10 -19.31 -17.30
CA LEU A 527 -0.05 -18.82 -16.53
C LEU A 527 0.02 -19.31 -15.08
N VAL A 528 -0.37 -18.45 -14.14
CA VAL A 528 -0.54 -18.80 -12.72
C VAL A 528 -1.45 -20.03 -12.60
N LYS A 529 -1.09 -20.99 -11.74
CA LYS A 529 -1.78 -22.29 -11.67
C LYS A 529 -2.72 -22.40 -10.48
N ASN A 530 -3.75 -23.23 -10.67
CA ASN A 530 -4.63 -23.70 -9.62
C ASN A 530 -4.08 -24.99 -8.98
N LYS A 531 -4.70 -25.45 -7.88
CA LYS A 531 -4.30 -26.67 -7.17
C LYS A 531 -4.47 -27.97 -7.99
N GLU A 532 -5.29 -27.93 -9.05
CA GLU A 532 -5.44 -29.02 -10.03
C GLU A 532 -4.34 -28.99 -11.11
N GLY A 533 -3.40 -28.02 -11.07
CA GLY A 533 -2.27 -27.88 -11.98
C GLY A 533 -2.59 -27.19 -13.30
N GLY A 534 -3.85 -26.81 -13.56
CA GLY A 534 -4.25 -26.06 -14.75
C GLY A 534 -4.19 -24.53 -14.55
N PRO A 535 -4.43 -23.74 -15.61
CA PRO A 535 -4.49 -22.28 -15.49
C PRO A 535 -5.52 -21.81 -14.44
N TYR A 536 -5.11 -20.86 -13.61
CA TYR A 536 -5.98 -20.19 -12.66
C TYR A 536 -6.79 -19.13 -13.40
N MET A 537 -8.09 -19.40 -13.58
CA MET A 537 -9.04 -18.42 -14.12
C MET A 537 -9.55 -17.52 -12.99
N VAL A 538 -9.07 -16.27 -12.95
CA VAL A 538 -9.47 -15.25 -11.98
C VAL A 538 -10.77 -14.58 -12.44
N PRO A 539 -11.84 -14.58 -11.63
CA PRO A 539 -13.09 -13.92 -12.01
C PRO A 539 -12.97 -12.40 -11.90
N ASN A 540 -12.85 -11.69 -13.02
CA ASN A 540 -12.97 -10.23 -13.06
C ASN A 540 -14.47 -9.84 -12.98
N THR A 541 -14.78 -8.54 -13.06
CA THR A 541 -16.12 -7.98 -12.87
C THR A 541 -17.10 -8.43 -13.96
N ALA A 542 -16.63 -8.74 -15.17
CA ALA A 542 -17.46 -9.06 -16.34
C ALA A 542 -17.08 -10.35 -17.10
N PHE A 543 -15.90 -10.92 -16.87
CA PHE A 543 -15.34 -12.09 -17.57
C PHE A 543 -14.22 -12.70 -16.72
N ASP A 544 -13.85 -13.96 -16.98
CA ASP A 544 -12.71 -14.60 -16.30
C ASP A 544 -11.42 -14.39 -17.11
N VAL A 545 -10.27 -14.38 -16.44
CA VAL A 545 -8.94 -14.13 -17.06
C VAL A 545 -7.88 -15.09 -16.53
N GLY A 546 -6.90 -15.44 -17.36
CA GLY A 546 -5.63 -16.00 -16.87
C GLY A 546 -4.72 -14.86 -16.39
N MET A 547 -4.01 -15.06 -15.29
CA MET A 547 -2.90 -14.18 -14.90
C MET A 547 -1.57 -14.79 -15.32
N LEU A 548 -0.63 -13.96 -15.77
CA LEU A 548 0.74 -14.40 -16.06
C LEU A 548 1.48 -14.71 -14.75
N ASP A 549 2.20 -15.82 -14.72
CA ASP A 549 3.12 -16.13 -13.64
C ASP A 549 4.41 -15.33 -13.85
N LEU A 550 4.50 -14.15 -13.22
CA LEU A 550 5.68 -13.28 -13.34
C LEU A 550 6.93 -13.83 -12.61
N THR A 551 6.82 -14.99 -11.96
CA THR A 551 7.94 -15.72 -11.37
C THR A 551 8.56 -16.72 -12.36
N HIS A 552 7.82 -17.12 -13.40
CA HIS A 552 8.34 -17.96 -14.48
C HIS A 552 9.26 -17.14 -15.42
N PRO A 553 10.48 -17.62 -15.74
CA PRO A 553 11.46 -16.83 -16.49
C PRO A 553 10.99 -16.42 -17.89
N ASP A 554 10.30 -17.31 -18.60
CA ASP A 554 9.82 -17.02 -19.96
C ASP A 554 8.67 -16.01 -20.01
N SER A 555 7.89 -15.81 -18.94
CA SER A 555 6.84 -14.77 -18.87
C SER A 555 7.41 -13.38 -19.15
N ARG A 556 8.56 -13.09 -18.54
CA ARG A 556 9.31 -11.84 -18.74
C ARG A 556 9.73 -11.70 -20.20
N ARG A 557 10.32 -12.73 -20.80
CA ARG A 557 10.78 -12.69 -22.20
C ARG A 557 9.63 -12.54 -23.19
N TRP A 558 8.56 -13.32 -23.03
CA TRP A 558 7.39 -13.30 -23.90
C TRP A 558 6.65 -11.95 -23.82
N PHE A 559 6.45 -11.40 -22.62
CA PHE A 559 5.79 -10.11 -22.47
C PHE A 559 6.63 -8.93 -22.98
N LYS A 560 7.95 -8.96 -22.83
CA LYS A 560 8.84 -7.97 -23.48
C LYS A 560 8.71 -7.99 -25.01
N GLY A 561 8.38 -9.13 -25.61
CA GLY A 561 8.03 -9.22 -27.04
C GLY A 561 6.78 -8.42 -27.41
N ILE A 562 5.74 -8.45 -26.58
CA ILE A 562 4.51 -7.66 -26.77
C ILE A 562 4.82 -6.16 -26.67
N LEU A 563 5.61 -5.75 -25.68
CA LEU A 563 6.05 -4.35 -25.54
C LEU A 563 6.91 -3.91 -26.75
N MET A 564 7.72 -4.81 -27.30
CA MET A 564 8.50 -4.55 -28.53
C MET A 564 7.59 -4.37 -29.76
N ASP A 565 6.55 -5.18 -29.92
CA ASP A 565 5.54 -5.00 -30.98
C ASP A 565 4.90 -3.60 -30.88
N MET A 566 4.47 -3.20 -29.67
CA MET A 566 3.87 -1.88 -29.39
C MET A 566 4.80 -0.72 -29.76
N VAL A 567 6.06 -0.76 -29.31
CA VAL A 567 7.02 0.34 -29.57
C VAL A 567 7.49 0.36 -31.02
N SER A 568 7.52 -0.79 -31.71
CA SER A 568 7.82 -0.91 -33.14
C SER A 568 6.74 -0.30 -34.05
N ASP A 569 5.49 -0.22 -33.58
CA ASP A 569 4.44 0.57 -34.24
C ASP A 569 4.62 2.10 -34.05
N GLY A 570 5.49 2.52 -33.12
CA GLY A 570 5.76 3.92 -32.79
C GLY A 570 5.14 4.42 -31.49
N VAL A 571 4.58 3.54 -30.66
CA VAL A 571 4.10 3.89 -29.30
C VAL A 571 5.27 4.38 -28.43
N ARG A 572 5.03 5.37 -27.57
CA ARG A 572 6.03 5.90 -26.62
C ARG A 572 5.64 5.80 -25.16
N GLY A 573 4.47 5.28 -24.85
CA GLY A 573 4.15 4.94 -23.47
C GLY A 573 2.86 4.17 -23.29
N TRP A 574 2.59 3.70 -22.08
CA TRP A 574 1.39 2.93 -21.79
C TRP A 574 0.99 3.01 -20.32
N MET A 575 -0.30 2.82 -20.06
CA MET A 575 -0.74 2.40 -18.73
C MET A 575 -0.35 0.92 -18.57
N ALA A 576 0.44 0.62 -17.55
CA ALA A 576 0.74 -0.74 -17.10
C ALA A 576 -0.15 -1.04 -15.89
N ASP A 577 -1.39 -1.41 -16.18
CA ASP A 577 -2.47 -1.54 -15.19
C ASP A 577 -2.36 -2.85 -14.37
N PHE A 578 -3.13 -2.95 -13.29
CA PHE A 578 -3.19 -4.06 -12.33
C PHE A 578 -1.85 -4.41 -11.64
N GLY A 579 -1.92 -5.41 -10.77
CA GLY A 579 -0.83 -5.96 -9.95
C GLY A 579 -1.37 -6.50 -8.62
N GLU A 580 -2.45 -5.92 -8.12
CA GLU A 580 -3.20 -6.24 -6.90
C GLU A 580 -4.09 -7.50 -6.98
N GLY A 581 -4.02 -8.25 -8.08
CA GLY A 581 -4.99 -9.31 -8.41
C GLY A 581 -4.58 -10.74 -8.06
N LEU A 582 -3.31 -10.97 -7.66
CA LEU A 582 -2.77 -12.34 -7.56
C LEU A 582 -3.54 -13.15 -6.48
N PRO A 583 -4.07 -14.34 -6.80
CA PRO A 583 -4.79 -15.13 -5.82
C PRO A 583 -3.90 -15.69 -4.71
N VAL A 584 -4.41 -15.73 -3.48
CA VAL A 584 -3.64 -16.21 -2.32
C VAL A 584 -3.64 -17.74 -2.14
N ASP A 585 -4.31 -18.49 -3.02
CA ASP A 585 -4.13 -19.94 -3.21
C ASP A 585 -3.62 -20.28 -4.63
N ALA A 586 -2.89 -19.35 -5.25
CA ALA A 586 -2.13 -19.58 -6.47
C ALA A 586 -0.98 -20.59 -6.25
N PHE A 587 -0.68 -21.34 -7.31
CA PHE A 587 0.56 -22.13 -7.43
C PHE A 587 1.46 -21.44 -8.47
N LEU A 588 2.69 -21.15 -8.07
CA LEU A 588 3.67 -20.36 -8.82
C LEU A 588 4.91 -21.19 -9.14
N TYR A 589 5.56 -20.90 -10.26
CA TYR A 589 6.79 -21.53 -10.72
C TYR A 589 7.95 -21.39 -9.72
N SER A 590 8.04 -20.27 -9.02
CA SER A 590 9.04 -20.06 -7.94
C SER A 590 8.85 -20.98 -6.73
N GLY A 591 7.66 -21.54 -6.52
CA GLY A 591 7.29 -22.22 -5.28
C GLY A 591 7.24 -21.31 -4.05
N GLU A 592 7.26 -19.99 -4.22
CA GLU A 592 7.20 -19.04 -3.09
C GLU A 592 5.79 -18.95 -2.47
N ASP A 593 5.69 -18.53 -1.21
CA ASP A 593 4.41 -18.37 -0.51
C ASP A 593 3.49 -17.38 -1.27
N PRO A 594 2.27 -17.79 -1.70
CA PRO A 594 1.40 -16.94 -2.51
C PRO A 594 0.91 -15.67 -1.77
N VAL A 595 0.88 -15.65 -0.43
CA VAL A 595 0.51 -14.45 0.33
C VAL A 595 1.63 -13.39 0.27
N SER A 596 2.89 -13.82 0.32
CA SER A 596 4.07 -12.96 0.15
C SER A 596 4.28 -12.60 -1.33
N ALA A 597 4.04 -13.53 -2.25
CA ALA A 597 4.05 -13.28 -3.69
C ALA A 597 3.04 -12.20 -4.09
N HIS A 598 1.85 -12.18 -3.46
CA HIS A 598 0.81 -11.19 -3.74
C HIS A 598 1.32 -9.75 -3.57
N ASN A 599 1.92 -9.44 -2.42
CA ASN A 599 2.49 -8.11 -2.16
C ASN A 599 3.70 -7.81 -3.06
N ARG A 600 4.41 -8.83 -3.54
CA ARG A 600 5.58 -8.71 -4.44
C ARG A 600 5.20 -8.54 -5.92
N TYR A 601 4.04 -9.04 -6.34
CA TYR A 601 3.62 -9.11 -7.75
C TYR A 601 3.61 -7.74 -8.48
N PRO A 602 3.18 -6.61 -7.86
CA PRO A 602 3.32 -5.28 -8.46
C PRO A 602 4.76 -4.88 -8.76
N GLU A 603 5.74 -5.30 -7.94
CA GLU A 603 7.16 -5.01 -8.19
C GLU A 603 7.70 -5.85 -9.35
N LEU A 604 7.33 -7.13 -9.45
CA LEU A 604 7.69 -7.98 -10.60
C LEU A 604 7.11 -7.42 -11.91
N TRP A 605 5.86 -6.95 -11.88
CA TRP A 605 5.21 -6.32 -13.03
C TRP A 605 5.90 -5.01 -13.43
N ALA A 606 6.24 -4.16 -12.44
CA ALA A 606 7.01 -2.94 -12.67
C ALA A 606 8.41 -3.23 -13.24
N GLN A 607 9.10 -4.25 -12.73
CA GLN A 607 10.44 -4.65 -13.19
C GLN A 607 10.45 -5.07 -14.66
N ILE A 608 9.47 -5.86 -15.12
CA ILE A 608 9.39 -6.30 -16.52
C ILE A 608 9.27 -5.11 -17.47
N ASN A 609 8.42 -4.13 -17.12
CA ASN A 609 8.25 -2.90 -17.88
C ASN A 609 9.50 -2.00 -17.80
N ARG A 610 10.17 -1.93 -16.64
CA ARG A 610 11.39 -1.15 -16.44
C ARG A 610 12.53 -1.63 -17.32
N GLU A 611 12.86 -2.92 -17.22
CA GLU A 611 13.97 -3.51 -17.95
C GLU A 611 13.76 -3.40 -19.46
N PHE A 612 12.51 -3.53 -19.94
CA PHE A 612 12.20 -3.30 -21.35
C PHE A 612 12.55 -1.88 -21.81
N VAL A 613 12.24 -0.86 -21.01
CA VAL A 613 12.58 0.54 -21.33
C VAL A 613 14.09 0.76 -21.36
N GLU A 614 14.85 0.12 -20.46
CA GLU A 614 16.31 0.21 -20.41
C GLU A 614 17.01 -0.57 -21.53
N GLU A 615 16.54 -1.79 -21.84
CA GLU A 615 16.97 -2.62 -22.96
C GLU A 615 16.70 -1.91 -24.30
N TRP A 616 15.48 -1.38 -24.48
CA TRP A 616 15.11 -0.62 -25.68
C TRP A 616 15.97 0.62 -25.85
N LYS A 617 16.13 1.44 -24.79
CA LYS A 617 16.97 2.64 -24.83
C LYS A 617 18.43 2.29 -25.20
N SER A 618 18.96 1.20 -24.67
CA SER A 618 20.30 0.71 -24.99
C SER A 618 20.45 0.25 -26.46
N SER A 619 19.35 -0.16 -27.10
CA SER A 619 19.35 -0.57 -28.51
C SER A 619 19.33 0.58 -29.52
N CYS A 620 18.95 1.79 -29.10
CA CYS A 620 18.72 2.93 -30.01
C CYS A 620 19.98 3.75 -30.34
N GLY A 621 21.08 3.61 -29.58
CA GLY A 621 22.33 4.35 -29.80
C GLY A 621 22.42 5.70 -29.08
N GLU A 622 23.61 6.32 -29.16
CA GLU A 622 24.04 7.40 -28.25
C GLU A 622 23.68 8.84 -28.69
N SER A 623 22.66 9.05 -29.54
CA SER A 623 22.20 10.42 -29.86
C SER A 623 21.36 11.02 -28.74
N GLU A 624 22.02 11.47 -27.65
CA GLU A 624 21.41 11.92 -26.38
C GLU A 624 20.18 12.82 -26.52
N LYS A 625 20.15 13.70 -27.54
CA LYS A 625 19.05 14.65 -27.80
C LYS A 625 17.83 14.06 -28.53
N GLU A 626 18.02 13.00 -29.30
CA GLU A 626 16.90 12.29 -29.95
C GLU A 626 16.35 11.25 -28.96
N ALA A 627 17.26 10.60 -28.21
CA ALA A 627 16.92 9.62 -27.18
C ALA A 627 16.01 10.17 -26.08
N THR A 628 16.04 11.46 -25.72
CA THR A 628 15.18 12.04 -24.66
C THR A 628 13.76 12.37 -25.10
N ASP A 629 13.55 12.80 -26.36
CA ASP A 629 12.21 13.10 -26.88
C ASP A 629 11.48 11.84 -27.37
N GLU A 630 12.22 10.80 -27.77
CA GLU A 630 11.68 9.47 -28.10
C GLU A 630 11.74 8.47 -26.92
N SER A 631 12.18 8.89 -25.72
CA SER A 631 12.23 8.01 -24.55
C SER A 631 10.84 7.51 -24.13
N LEU A 632 10.78 6.22 -23.77
CA LEU A 632 9.55 5.55 -23.34
C LEU A 632 9.16 5.90 -21.89
N VAL A 633 7.86 5.87 -21.59
CA VAL A 633 7.33 5.96 -20.22
C VAL A 633 6.11 5.06 -20.01
N PHE A 634 6.07 4.33 -18.90
CA PHE A 634 4.87 3.61 -18.45
C PHE A 634 4.41 4.13 -17.10
N PHE A 635 3.14 3.89 -16.76
CA PHE A 635 2.59 4.29 -15.46
C PHE A 635 1.65 3.25 -14.84
N MET A 636 1.69 3.13 -13.52
CA MET A 636 1.07 2.05 -12.73
C MET A 636 0.22 2.57 -11.56
N ARG A 637 -0.82 1.81 -11.17
CA ARG A 637 -1.56 2.02 -9.91
C ARG A 637 -1.08 1.09 -8.79
N ALA A 638 -0.77 -0.16 -9.13
CA ALA A 638 -0.32 -1.15 -8.17
C ALA A 638 1.14 -0.88 -7.74
N GLY A 639 1.44 -1.08 -6.46
CA GLY A 639 2.78 -0.88 -5.94
C GLY A 639 3.04 -1.60 -4.62
N PHE A 640 4.33 -1.70 -4.30
CA PHE A 640 4.83 -2.08 -2.98
C PHE A 640 6.16 -1.36 -2.71
N ARG A 641 6.84 -1.73 -1.63
CA ARG A 641 8.01 -1.04 -1.05
C ARG A 641 9.07 -0.57 -2.05
N ASN A 642 9.45 -1.39 -3.03
CA ASN A 642 10.51 -1.08 -4.02
C ASN A 642 9.95 -0.66 -5.38
N SER A 643 8.63 -0.56 -5.56
CA SER A 643 8.05 -0.12 -6.83
C SER A 643 8.60 1.23 -7.34
N PRO A 644 8.98 2.22 -6.49
CA PRO A 644 9.65 3.45 -6.94
C PRO A 644 11.04 3.28 -7.59
N MET A 645 11.69 2.12 -7.46
CA MET A 645 12.90 1.79 -8.24
C MET A 645 12.55 1.46 -9.69
N TRP A 646 11.47 0.69 -9.88
CA TRP A 646 11.12 0.09 -11.15
C TRP A 646 10.20 0.98 -11.98
N CYS A 647 9.08 1.43 -11.40
CA CYS A 647 8.17 2.36 -12.04
C CYS A 647 8.51 3.79 -11.61
N ALA A 648 8.73 4.68 -12.58
CA ALA A 648 9.00 6.08 -12.29
C ALA A 648 7.71 6.87 -12.02
N LEU A 649 6.65 6.65 -12.81
CA LEU A 649 5.42 7.43 -12.80
C LEU A 649 4.23 6.59 -12.32
N PHE A 650 3.60 6.98 -11.22
CA PHE A 650 2.38 6.35 -10.73
C PHE A 650 1.14 7.13 -11.13
N TRP A 651 -0.02 6.48 -11.07
CA TRP A 651 -1.30 7.16 -10.99
C TRP A 651 -2.17 6.59 -9.87
N GLU A 652 -3.00 7.44 -9.28
CA GLU A 652 -3.78 7.21 -8.06
C GLU A 652 -4.87 6.11 -8.19
N GLY A 653 -5.00 5.42 -9.31
CA GLY A 653 -6.07 4.43 -9.53
C GLY A 653 -7.46 5.04 -9.74
N ASP A 654 -8.50 4.30 -9.33
CA ASP A 654 -9.86 4.43 -9.89
C ASP A 654 -10.81 5.31 -9.04
N GLN A 655 -10.43 6.55 -8.71
CA GLN A 655 -11.31 7.40 -7.87
C GLN A 655 -12.72 7.52 -8.46
N MET A 656 -13.75 7.52 -7.62
CA MET A 656 -15.09 7.88 -8.05
C MET A 656 -15.19 9.31 -8.60
N VAL A 657 -16.15 9.51 -9.50
CA VAL A 657 -16.52 10.82 -10.07
C VAL A 657 -17.29 11.69 -9.05
N SER A 658 -16.68 11.92 -7.87
CA SER A 658 -17.33 12.39 -6.65
C SER A 658 -16.60 13.56 -5.94
N TRP A 659 -17.32 14.20 -5.01
CA TRP A 659 -16.81 15.21 -4.06
C TRP A 659 -16.60 14.64 -2.64
N GLN A 660 -16.63 13.32 -2.50
CA GLN A 660 -16.65 12.62 -1.22
C GLN A 660 -15.24 12.52 -0.61
N ALA A 661 -15.14 12.05 0.64
CA ALA A 661 -13.95 12.25 1.47
C ALA A 661 -12.92 11.12 1.36
N HIS A 662 -13.37 9.91 1.03
CA HIS A 662 -12.57 8.68 1.01
C HIS A 662 -12.42 8.10 -0.40
N ASP A 663 -13.29 8.51 -1.34
CA ASP A 663 -13.21 8.15 -2.75
C ASP A 663 -13.79 9.27 -3.66
N GLY A 664 -12.93 10.20 -4.08
CA GLY A 664 -13.28 11.38 -4.89
C GLY A 664 -12.16 12.42 -4.94
N ILE A 665 -12.46 13.64 -5.39
CA ILE A 665 -11.43 14.69 -5.57
C ILE A 665 -10.67 15.05 -4.27
N LYS A 666 -11.25 14.82 -3.08
CA LYS A 666 -10.54 14.97 -1.81
C LYS A 666 -9.52 13.86 -1.60
N SER A 667 -9.92 12.61 -1.82
CA SER A 667 -9.08 11.44 -1.57
C SER A 667 -7.89 11.38 -2.53
N ALA A 668 -8.05 11.89 -3.76
CA ALA A 668 -6.95 12.14 -4.70
C ALA A 668 -5.80 12.94 -4.07
N VAL A 669 -6.11 14.12 -3.49
CA VAL A 669 -5.10 14.94 -2.79
C VAL A 669 -4.53 14.24 -1.55
N VAL A 670 -5.25 13.31 -0.90
CA VAL A 670 -4.68 12.49 0.19
C VAL A 670 -3.71 11.43 -0.36
N GLY A 671 -4.06 10.75 -1.46
CA GLY A 671 -3.23 9.76 -2.14
C GLY A 671 -1.91 10.37 -2.62
N LEU A 672 -1.98 11.43 -3.42
CA LEU A 672 -0.84 12.20 -3.93
C LEU A 672 0.18 12.59 -2.84
N LEU A 673 -0.30 12.97 -1.66
CA LEU A 673 0.55 13.43 -0.55
C LEU A 673 1.10 12.29 0.32
N SER A 674 0.35 11.21 0.49
CA SER A 674 0.79 10.03 1.25
C SER A 674 1.73 9.13 0.45
N SER A 675 1.46 8.95 -0.85
CA SER A 675 2.36 8.26 -1.79
C SER A 675 3.70 9.01 -1.86
N GLY A 676 3.67 10.34 -1.97
CA GLY A 676 4.87 11.17 -2.01
C GLY A 676 5.73 11.07 -0.74
N ILE A 677 5.10 11.04 0.44
CA ILE A 677 5.79 10.77 1.72
C ILE A 677 6.41 9.35 1.71
N SER A 678 5.78 8.40 1.04
CA SER A 678 6.19 7.00 0.94
C SER A 678 7.11 6.69 -0.25
N GLY A 679 7.78 7.70 -0.82
CA GLY A 679 8.78 7.54 -1.90
C GLY A 679 8.24 7.50 -3.34
N TYR A 680 6.92 7.50 -3.54
CA TYR A 680 6.29 7.56 -4.87
C TYR A 680 6.33 9.01 -5.39
N ALA A 681 7.51 9.46 -5.83
CA ALA A 681 7.79 10.89 -6.04
C ALA A 681 7.02 11.55 -7.20
N PHE A 682 6.59 10.75 -8.20
CA PHE A 682 5.76 11.17 -9.32
C PHE A 682 4.42 10.41 -9.29
N ASN A 683 3.33 11.09 -8.96
CA ASN A 683 1.98 10.53 -8.92
C ASN A 683 0.92 11.53 -9.44
N HIS A 684 -0.19 11.05 -9.97
CA HIS A 684 -1.29 11.86 -10.51
C HIS A 684 -2.63 11.11 -10.55
N SER A 685 -3.77 11.81 -10.43
CA SER A 685 -5.09 11.24 -10.67
C SER A 685 -5.55 11.39 -12.12
N ASP A 686 -6.55 10.59 -12.50
CA ASP A 686 -7.41 10.89 -13.64
C ASP A 686 -8.12 12.24 -13.45
N ILE A 687 -7.95 13.18 -14.40
CA ILE A 687 -8.69 14.44 -14.36
C ILE A 687 -10.20 14.19 -14.42
N GLY A 688 -10.84 14.34 -13.27
CA GLY A 688 -12.28 14.15 -13.06
C GLY A 688 -12.69 12.81 -12.42
N GLY A 689 -11.74 11.95 -12.05
CA GLY A 689 -11.98 10.61 -11.52
C GLY A 689 -12.48 9.61 -12.57
N TYR A 690 -12.37 8.31 -12.26
CA TYR A 690 -12.71 7.18 -13.13
C TYR A 690 -14.13 6.63 -12.92
N CYS A 691 -14.46 6.29 -11.67
CA CYS A 691 -15.56 5.36 -11.38
C CYS A 691 -16.91 6.07 -11.32
N ALA A 692 -17.72 5.89 -12.38
CA ALA A 692 -19.13 6.28 -12.42
C ALA A 692 -20.04 5.09 -12.12
N VAL A 693 -21.06 5.32 -11.29
CA VAL A 693 -22.00 4.30 -10.82
C VAL A 693 -23.42 4.77 -11.14
N ASN A 694 -24.26 3.88 -11.67
CA ASN A 694 -25.63 4.22 -12.05
C ASN A 694 -26.58 3.07 -11.70
N LEU A 695 -26.99 3.03 -10.44
CA LEU A 695 -27.99 2.13 -9.86
C LEU A 695 -29.33 2.86 -9.71
N PRO A 696 -30.48 2.17 -9.59
CA PRO A 696 -31.81 2.80 -9.66
C PRO A 696 -32.09 3.93 -8.65
N ILE A 697 -31.38 3.96 -7.52
CA ILE A 697 -31.53 4.97 -6.46
C ILE A 697 -30.22 5.77 -6.24
N ILE A 698 -29.08 5.29 -6.78
CA ILE A 698 -27.74 5.81 -6.48
C ILE A 698 -26.99 6.02 -7.79
N SER A 699 -26.79 7.29 -8.16
CA SER A 699 -26.17 7.70 -9.43
C SER A 699 -25.05 8.72 -9.19
N TYR A 700 -23.82 8.32 -9.52
CA TYR A 700 -22.62 9.15 -9.50
C TYR A 700 -22.12 9.30 -10.93
N LYS A 701 -22.13 10.53 -11.43
CA LYS A 701 -21.77 10.93 -12.79
C LYS A 701 -20.91 12.18 -12.72
N ARG A 702 -19.87 12.27 -13.54
CA ARG A 702 -18.95 13.40 -13.54
C ARG A 702 -19.66 14.66 -14.03
N SER A 703 -20.03 15.54 -13.09
CA SER A 703 -20.55 16.86 -13.42
C SER A 703 -19.46 17.76 -14.00
N GLU A 704 -19.82 18.68 -14.91
CA GLU A 704 -18.88 19.66 -15.49
C GLU A 704 -18.06 20.38 -14.40
N GLU A 705 -18.69 20.89 -13.35
CA GLU A 705 -17.99 21.58 -12.24
C GLU A 705 -16.89 20.73 -11.60
N LEU A 706 -17.13 19.42 -11.41
CA LEU A 706 -16.14 18.50 -10.83
C LEU A 706 -14.95 18.33 -11.78
N LEU A 707 -15.22 18.12 -13.07
CA LEU A 707 -14.18 18.03 -14.10
C LEU A 707 -13.33 19.31 -14.14
N LEU A 708 -13.96 20.48 -14.10
CA LEU A 708 -13.26 21.77 -14.14
C LEU A 708 -12.41 22.02 -12.88
N ARG A 709 -12.89 21.64 -11.68
CA ARG A 709 -12.08 21.72 -10.45
C ARG A 709 -10.95 20.69 -10.40
N TRP A 710 -11.12 19.52 -11.03
CA TRP A 710 -10.04 18.54 -11.15
C TRP A 710 -8.96 19.02 -12.14
N MET A 711 -9.33 19.67 -13.25
CA MET A 711 -8.36 20.35 -14.14
C MET A 711 -7.59 21.46 -13.40
N GLU A 712 -8.27 22.24 -12.56
CA GLU A 712 -7.61 23.27 -11.73
C GLU A 712 -6.61 22.70 -10.73
N PHE A 713 -6.87 21.51 -10.20
CA PHE A 713 -5.97 20.79 -9.29
C PHE A 713 -4.80 20.14 -10.06
N SER A 714 -5.07 19.30 -11.06
CA SER A 714 -4.04 18.55 -11.79
C SER A 714 -3.12 19.43 -12.64
N ALA A 715 -3.47 20.69 -12.91
CA ALA A 715 -2.52 21.64 -13.50
C ALA A 715 -1.26 21.85 -12.64
N PHE A 716 -1.33 21.50 -11.35
CA PHE A 716 -0.24 21.58 -10.38
C PHE A 716 0.30 20.20 -9.94
N THR A 717 -0.07 19.10 -10.62
CA THR A 717 0.53 17.76 -10.43
C THR A 717 1.57 17.46 -11.51
N ILE A 718 2.32 16.34 -11.39
CA ILE A 718 3.44 16.03 -12.31
C ILE A 718 2.98 15.80 -13.75
N VAL A 719 1.83 15.13 -13.97
CA VAL A 719 1.25 14.84 -15.29
C VAL A 719 -0.21 15.30 -15.34
N PHE A 720 -0.63 15.90 -16.47
CA PHE A 720 -1.98 16.41 -16.71
C PHE A 720 -2.74 15.50 -17.70
N ARG A 721 -3.19 14.35 -17.21
CA ARG A 721 -3.86 13.30 -18.02
C ARG A 721 -5.36 13.25 -17.77
N THR A 722 -6.16 13.27 -18.83
CA THR A 722 -7.61 13.00 -18.75
C THR A 722 -7.91 11.51 -18.84
N HIS A 723 -9.11 11.11 -18.41
CA HIS A 723 -9.67 9.80 -18.70
C HIS A 723 -11.19 9.94 -18.89
N GLU A 724 -11.78 9.22 -19.84
CA GLU A 724 -13.24 9.19 -20.01
C GLU A 724 -14.02 8.53 -18.84
N GLY A 725 -13.34 7.70 -18.03
CA GLY A 725 -13.92 6.86 -16.98
C GLY A 725 -14.62 5.61 -17.52
N ASN A 726 -15.13 4.77 -16.62
CA ASN A 726 -15.78 3.50 -16.96
C ASN A 726 -17.09 3.63 -17.76
N LYS A 727 -17.74 4.80 -17.75
CA LYS A 727 -19.01 5.07 -18.47
C LYS A 727 -18.96 6.43 -19.19
N PRO A 728 -18.23 6.51 -20.32
CA PRO A 728 -17.95 7.78 -21.02
C PRO A 728 -19.20 8.59 -21.38
N SER A 729 -20.28 7.91 -21.79
CA SER A 729 -21.51 8.51 -22.33
C SER A 729 -22.41 9.20 -21.30
N CYS A 730 -22.19 9.00 -19.99
CA CYS A 730 -22.95 9.69 -18.94
C CYS A 730 -22.12 10.65 -18.09
N ASN A 731 -20.84 10.85 -18.44
CA ASN A 731 -19.89 11.73 -17.75
C ASN A 731 -19.60 12.97 -18.60
N SER A 732 -19.36 14.12 -17.95
CA SER A 732 -18.73 15.26 -18.60
C SER A 732 -17.28 14.90 -18.98
N GLN A 733 -16.89 15.21 -20.20
CA GLN A 733 -15.55 15.00 -20.75
C GLN A 733 -14.90 16.36 -21.06
N PHE A 734 -13.58 16.40 -21.23
CA PHE A 734 -12.88 17.65 -21.58
C PHE A 734 -13.38 18.24 -22.91
N TYR A 735 -13.88 17.40 -23.81
CA TYR A 735 -14.44 17.77 -25.11
C TYR A 735 -15.98 17.86 -25.15
N SER A 736 -16.69 17.77 -24.02
CA SER A 736 -18.16 17.76 -24.02
C SER A 736 -18.80 19.04 -24.56
N ASN A 737 -18.18 20.21 -24.38
CA ASN A 737 -18.65 21.48 -24.94
C ASN A 737 -17.51 22.52 -25.05
N HIS A 738 -17.83 23.70 -25.58
CA HIS A 738 -16.86 24.80 -25.75
C HIS A 738 -16.24 25.30 -24.43
N ARG A 739 -16.95 25.18 -23.30
CA ARG A 739 -16.47 25.61 -21.97
C ARG A 739 -15.50 24.59 -21.38
N THR A 740 -15.77 23.29 -21.53
CA THR A 740 -14.84 22.24 -21.07
C THR A 740 -13.54 22.29 -21.89
N LEU A 741 -13.61 22.51 -23.21
CA LEU A 741 -12.43 22.65 -24.07
C LEU A 741 -11.63 23.92 -23.73
N TRP A 742 -12.30 25.06 -23.56
CA TRP A 742 -11.64 26.31 -23.17
C TRP A 742 -10.92 26.19 -21.83
N HIS A 743 -11.56 25.58 -20.84
CA HIS A 743 -10.99 25.39 -19.51
C HIS A 743 -9.84 24.36 -19.52
N PHE A 744 -9.95 23.30 -20.32
CA PHE A 744 -8.86 22.35 -20.56
C PHE A 744 -7.64 23.04 -21.18
N SER A 745 -7.84 23.89 -22.22
CA SER A 745 -6.77 24.73 -22.78
C SER A 745 -6.13 25.64 -21.73
N ARG A 746 -6.95 26.39 -20.97
CA ARG A 746 -6.46 27.29 -19.91
C ARG A 746 -5.55 26.55 -18.92
N PHE A 747 -5.94 25.37 -18.45
CA PHE A 747 -5.18 24.64 -17.44
C PHE A 747 -4.02 23.79 -17.99
N ALA A 748 -4.10 23.35 -19.25
CA ALA A 748 -2.93 22.83 -19.96
C ALA A 748 -1.84 23.91 -20.12
N LYS A 749 -2.22 25.17 -20.37
CA LYS A 749 -1.29 26.31 -20.39
C LYS A 749 -0.76 26.69 -19.00
N VAL A 750 -1.58 26.65 -17.95
CA VAL A 750 -1.09 26.80 -16.56
C VAL A 750 -0.05 25.73 -16.23
N TYR A 751 -0.31 24.47 -16.60
CA TYR A 751 0.61 23.36 -16.43
C TYR A 751 1.92 23.56 -17.22
N GLN A 752 1.84 24.05 -18.47
CA GLN A 752 3.01 24.39 -19.29
C GLN A 752 3.85 25.52 -18.66
N ALA A 753 3.21 26.55 -18.11
CA ALA A 753 3.88 27.75 -17.59
C ALA A 753 4.90 27.48 -16.45
N TRP A 754 4.75 26.41 -15.66
CA TRP A 754 5.74 26.01 -14.65
C TRP A 754 6.62 24.81 -15.05
N LYS A 755 6.64 24.40 -16.33
CA LYS A 755 7.49 23.31 -16.85
C LYS A 755 8.97 23.46 -16.43
N PHE A 756 9.53 24.67 -16.48
CA PHE A 756 10.93 24.91 -16.09
C PHE A 756 11.23 24.46 -14.64
N TYR A 757 10.29 24.67 -13.71
CA TYR A 757 10.40 24.23 -12.31
C TYR A 757 10.05 22.74 -12.16
N ARG A 758 9.06 22.26 -12.91
CA ARG A 758 8.72 20.83 -13.00
C ARG A 758 9.95 19.98 -13.34
N THR A 759 10.75 20.37 -14.33
CA THR A 759 11.99 19.67 -14.71
C THR A 759 13.02 19.68 -13.57
N GLN A 760 13.12 20.77 -12.80
CA GLN A 760 13.99 20.82 -11.61
C GLN A 760 13.50 19.85 -10.52
N LEU A 761 12.19 19.77 -10.27
CA LEU A 761 11.60 18.84 -9.30
C LEU A 761 11.69 17.37 -9.75
N VAL A 762 11.62 17.09 -11.05
CA VAL A 762 11.89 15.75 -11.61
C VAL A 762 13.35 15.35 -11.37
N LYS A 763 14.29 16.29 -11.54
CA LYS A 763 15.69 16.05 -11.21
C LYS A 763 15.88 15.82 -9.69
N GLU A 764 15.36 16.69 -8.84
CA GLU A 764 15.41 16.58 -7.37
C GLU A 764 14.83 15.26 -6.86
N ALA A 765 13.72 14.78 -7.46
CA ALA A 765 13.12 13.49 -7.15
C ALA A 765 14.04 12.31 -7.53
N SER A 766 14.70 12.36 -8.69
CA SER A 766 15.66 11.31 -9.06
C SER A 766 16.94 11.33 -8.21
N GLU A 767 17.41 12.53 -7.84
CA GLU A 767 18.64 12.71 -7.05
C GLU A 767 18.45 12.50 -5.55
N ARG A 768 17.24 12.75 -5.00
CA ARG A 768 16.98 12.76 -3.54
C ARG A 768 15.68 12.04 -3.11
N GLY A 769 14.87 11.54 -4.04
CA GLY A 769 13.59 10.87 -3.75
C GLY A 769 12.44 11.78 -3.32
N LEU A 770 12.64 13.11 -3.32
CA LEU A 770 11.65 14.06 -2.80
C LEU A 770 10.47 14.25 -3.78
N PRO A 771 9.21 14.11 -3.33
CA PRO A 771 8.05 14.14 -4.23
C PRO A 771 7.81 15.51 -4.86
N VAL A 772 7.18 15.56 -6.04
CA VAL A 772 6.84 16.82 -6.73
C VAL A 772 5.77 17.60 -5.97
N CYS A 773 4.75 16.92 -5.47
CA CYS A 773 3.71 17.49 -4.61
C CYS A 773 3.99 17.12 -3.16
N ARG A 774 4.07 18.12 -2.26
CA ARG A 774 4.58 17.97 -0.89
C ARG A 774 3.53 18.36 0.15
N HIS A 775 3.34 17.49 1.15
CA HIS A 775 2.57 17.86 2.34
C HIS A 775 3.37 18.88 3.15
N LEU A 776 2.72 19.90 3.71
CA LEU A 776 3.42 21.03 4.34
C LEU A 776 4.30 20.59 5.54
N PHE A 777 3.98 19.46 6.19
CA PHE A 777 4.85 18.82 7.20
C PHE A 777 6.31 18.66 6.74
N LEU A 778 6.57 18.38 5.46
CA LEU A 778 7.91 18.10 4.95
C LEU A 778 8.86 19.31 5.03
N HIS A 779 8.33 20.53 4.94
CA HIS A 779 9.10 21.77 5.00
C HIS A 779 8.81 22.62 6.25
N TYR A 780 7.69 22.37 6.93
CA TYR A 780 7.31 23.05 8.18
C TYR A 780 7.06 22.03 9.30
N PRO A 781 8.04 21.17 9.66
CA PRO A 781 7.83 20.05 10.58
C PRO A 781 7.43 20.48 12.00
N ASN A 782 7.84 21.68 12.43
CA ASN A 782 7.52 22.25 13.74
C ASN A 782 6.14 22.93 13.81
N ASP A 783 5.50 23.17 12.66
CA ASP A 783 4.21 23.84 12.58
C ASP A 783 3.06 22.84 12.81
N LYS A 784 2.47 22.88 14.02
CA LYS A 784 1.36 22.01 14.43
C LYS A 784 0.10 22.17 13.57
N ARG A 785 -0.10 23.29 12.87
CA ARG A 785 -1.21 23.47 11.93
C ARG A 785 -0.84 22.86 10.59
N ALA A 786 0.37 23.05 10.07
CA ALA A 786 0.86 22.37 8.87
C ALA A 786 0.80 20.84 9.00
N GLN A 787 1.25 20.29 10.15
CA GLN A 787 1.10 18.88 10.51
C GLN A 787 -0.35 18.37 10.50
N SER A 788 -1.33 19.25 10.79
CA SER A 788 -2.75 18.87 10.93
C SER A 788 -3.54 18.90 9.61
N LEU A 789 -2.89 19.27 8.51
CA LEU A 789 -3.53 19.31 7.20
C LEU A 789 -3.71 17.90 6.62
N SER A 790 -4.56 17.83 5.61
CA SER A 790 -4.76 16.67 4.76
C SER A 790 -4.97 17.21 3.34
N HIS A 791 -6.12 16.94 2.70
CA HIS A 791 -6.43 17.39 1.35
C HIS A 791 -6.57 18.92 1.15
N GLN A 792 -6.54 19.75 2.21
CA GLN A 792 -6.95 21.16 2.09
C GLN A 792 -5.99 22.02 1.27
N GLN A 793 -4.69 21.69 1.27
CA GLN A 793 -3.65 22.39 0.50
C GLN A 793 -2.35 21.59 0.45
N PHE A 794 -1.55 21.84 -0.58
CA PHE A 794 -0.24 21.23 -0.80
C PHE A 794 0.75 22.21 -1.40
N LEU A 795 2.04 21.87 -1.34
CA LEU A 795 3.09 22.59 -2.05
C LEU A 795 3.43 21.84 -3.35
N VAL A 796 3.82 22.57 -4.40
CA VAL A 796 4.60 22.00 -5.51
C VAL A 796 6.04 22.40 -5.26
N GLY A 797 6.89 21.41 -5.00
CA GLY A 797 8.23 21.63 -4.47
C GLY A 797 8.21 22.47 -3.19
N THR A 798 8.99 23.55 -3.18
CA THR A 798 9.03 24.57 -2.12
C THR A 798 8.34 25.89 -2.51
N GLU A 799 8.17 26.18 -3.81
CA GLU A 799 7.95 27.55 -4.29
C GLU A 799 6.50 27.91 -4.61
N ILE A 800 5.63 26.92 -4.82
CA ILE A 800 4.21 27.12 -5.15
C ILE A 800 3.35 26.48 -4.06
N LEU A 801 2.35 27.20 -3.56
CA LEU A 801 1.33 26.72 -2.62
C LEU A 801 -0.03 26.67 -3.33
N VAL A 802 -0.72 25.54 -3.24
CA VAL A 802 -2.00 25.28 -3.93
C VAL A 802 -3.08 24.93 -2.92
N VAL A 803 -4.23 25.60 -2.99
CA VAL A 803 -5.37 25.46 -2.07
C VAL A 803 -6.64 25.17 -2.89
N PRO A 804 -6.87 23.90 -3.29
CA PRO A 804 -7.90 23.54 -4.27
C PRO A 804 -9.33 23.68 -3.74
N ILE A 805 -10.28 23.96 -4.63
CA ILE A 805 -11.72 23.86 -4.34
C ILE A 805 -12.13 22.38 -4.46
N LEU A 806 -12.31 21.72 -3.32
CA LEU A 806 -12.67 20.31 -3.22
C LEU A 806 -14.12 20.07 -2.82
N ASP A 807 -14.96 21.12 -2.82
CA ASP A 807 -16.37 21.06 -2.46
C ASP A 807 -17.25 21.74 -3.53
N LYS A 808 -18.35 21.07 -3.88
CA LYS A 808 -19.29 21.53 -4.92
C LYS A 808 -19.88 22.91 -4.59
N GLY A 809 -20.00 23.77 -5.60
CA GLY A 809 -20.60 25.10 -5.52
C GLY A 809 -19.75 26.15 -4.80
N LYS A 810 -18.57 25.80 -4.29
CA LYS A 810 -17.71 26.77 -3.58
C LYS A 810 -16.99 27.68 -4.58
N LYS A 811 -16.84 28.94 -4.18
CA LYS A 811 -16.08 29.99 -4.88
C LYS A 811 -15.00 30.63 -4.01
N LYS A 812 -14.76 30.11 -2.80
CA LYS A 812 -13.77 30.60 -1.83
C LYS A 812 -13.17 29.43 -1.07
N VAL A 813 -11.89 29.53 -0.71
CA VAL A 813 -11.19 28.57 0.15
C VAL A 813 -10.63 29.27 1.39
N LYS A 814 -10.28 28.48 2.42
CA LYS A 814 -9.53 28.96 3.57
C LYS A 814 -8.06 28.51 3.41
N ALA A 815 -7.20 29.41 2.94
CA ALA A 815 -5.78 29.16 2.76
C ALA A 815 -5.04 29.37 4.08
N TYR A 816 -4.17 28.43 4.47
CA TYR A 816 -3.22 28.58 5.57
C TYR A 816 -1.85 28.97 5.03
N PHE A 817 -1.23 30.00 5.58
CA PHE A 817 0.16 30.34 5.31
C PHE A 817 1.03 29.84 6.47
N PRO A 818 1.97 28.91 6.23
CA PRO A 818 2.70 28.22 7.28
C PRO A 818 3.63 29.15 8.07
N MET A 819 4.10 28.68 9.22
CA MET A 819 5.11 29.37 10.03
C MET A 819 6.52 29.07 9.51
N GLY A 820 6.98 29.86 8.53
CA GLY A 820 8.37 29.89 8.04
C GLY A 820 9.03 31.26 8.27
N GLU A 821 10.37 31.31 8.25
CA GLU A 821 11.12 32.55 8.41
C GLU A 821 10.97 33.46 7.18
N ASN A 822 10.50 34.70 7.40
CA ASN A 822 10.34 35.75 6.38
C ASN A 822 9.46 35.39 5.16
N GLU A 823 8.70 34.30 5.21
CA GLU A 823 7.91 33.85 4.06
C GLU A 823 6.62 34.66 3.88
N ALA A 824 6.51 35.32 2.73
CA ALA A 824 5.28 35.93 2.24
C ALA A 824 4.87 35.32 0.88
N TRP A 825 3.57 35.24 0.63
CA TRP A 825 3.00 34.51 -0.50
C TRP A 825 2.19 35.44 -1.42
N LEU A 826 2.49 35.42 -2.73
CA LEU A 826 1.81 36.20 -3.77
C LEU A 826 0.74 35.35 -4.46
N HIS A 827 -0.52 35.79 -4.44
CA HIS A 827 -1.61 35.11 -5.14
C HIS A 827 -1.54 35.31 -6.66
N ILE A 828 -1.40 34.24 -7.44
CA ILE A 828 -0.96 34.33 -8.84
C ILE A 828 -1.91 35.09 -9.77
N TRP A 829 -3.22 35.08 -9.46
CA TRP A 829 -4.25 35.73 -10.29
C TRP A 829 -4.46 37.21 -9.99
N THR A 830 -3.95 37.72 -8.86
CA THR A 830 -4.28 39.09 -8.39
C THR A 830 -3.09 39.87 -7.83
N GLY A 831 -1.89 39.29 -7.79
CA GLY A 831 -0.69 39.92 -7.20
C GLY A 831 -0.78 40.20 -5.70
N LYS A 832 -1.87 39.79 -5.03
CA LYS A 832 -2.08 40.11 -3.61
C LYS A 832 -1.10 39.34 -2.74
N LEU A 833 -0.29 40.09 -1.99
CA LEU A 833 0.65 39.58 -0.99
C LEU A 833 -0.08 39.16 0.30
N TYR A 834 0.36 38.03 0.86
CA TYR A 834 -0.02 37.51 2.17
C TYR A 834 1.25 37.33 3.00
N SER A 835 1.52 38.29 3.88
CA SER A 835 2.77 38.43 4.67
C SER A 835 2.56 38.18 6.17
N GLN A 836 1.60 37.33 6.53
CA GLN A 836 1.34 36.93 7.92
C GLN A 836 1.49 35.41 8.07
N PRO A 837 2.69 34.91 8.37
CA PRO A 837 2.93 33.51 8.71
C PRO A 837 2.03 33.04 9.86
N GLY A 838 1.67 31.76 9.86
CA GLY A 838 0.83 31.16 10.88
C GLY A 838 -0.64 31.59 10.87
N ARG A 839 -1.13 32.23 9.80
CA ARG A 839 -2.52 32.70 9.68
C ARG A 839 -3.29 32.02 8.56
N GLU A 840 -4.61 31.91 8.77
CA GLU A 840 -5.56 31.46 7.77
C GLU A 840 -6.31 32.66 7.16
N ALA A 841 -6.41 32.72 5.83
CA ALA A 841 -7.17 33.74 5.11
C ALA A 841 -8.30 33.12 4.28
N LEU A 842 -9.42 33.83 4.16
CA LEU A 842 -10.46 33.52 3.17
C LEU A 842 -10.05 34.12 1.83
N VAL A 843 -9.96 33.30 0.79
CA VAL A 843 -9.47 33.70 -0.54
C VAL A 843 -10.51 33.34 -1.61
N GLU A 844 -10.77 34.25 -2.54
CA GLU A 844 -11.63 33.99 -3.70
C GLU A 844 -10.96 32.96 -4.62
N ALA A 845 -11.70 31.92 -4.97
CA ALA A 845 -11.30 30.88 -5.90
C ALA A 845 -12.50 30.52 -6.82
N PRO A 846 -12.94 31.42 -7.71
CA PRO A 846 -13.97 31.11 -8.71
C PRO A 846 -13.43 30.08 -9.73
N LEU A 847 -14.31 29.54 -10.57
CA LEU A 847 -13.88 28.68 -11.67
C LEU A 847 -12.95 29.46 -12.62
N GLY A 848 -11.87 28.83 -13.06
CA GLY A 848 -10.84 29.43 -13.91
C GLY A 848 -9.70 30.11 -13.13
N HIS A 849 -9.83 30.24 -11.81
CA HIS A 849 -8.89 30.94 -10.92
C HIS A 849 -8.81 30.24 -9.54
N PRO A 850 -8.24 29.02 -9.44
CA PRO A 850 -8.05 28.32 -8.17
C PRO A 850 -7.06 29.07 -7.28
N ALA A 851 -7.21 29.03 -5.96
CA ALA A 851 -6.30 29.72 -5.06
C ALA A 851 -4.91 29.06 -5.09
N ALA A 852 -3.98 29.69 -5.78
CA ALA A 852 -2.59 29.29 -5.91
C ALA A 852 -1.68 30.50 -5.68
N PHE A 853 -0.52 30.25 -5.09
CA PHE A 853 0.40 31.29 -4.61
C PHE A 853 1.84 30.91 -4.92
N VAL A 854 2.70 31.90 -5.12
CA VAL A 854 4.16 31.73 -5.20
C VAL A 854 4.85 32.43 -4.04
N LYS A 855 6.05 31.97 -3.65
CA LYS A 855 6.88 32.69 -2.68
C LYS A 855 7.29 34.07 -3.20
N ALA A 856 7.14 35.09 -2.37
CA ALA A 856 7.51 36.46 -2.71
C ALA A 856 9.04 36.61 -2.81
N GLY A 857 9.51 37.29 -3.86
CA GLY A 857 10.94 37.43 -4.15
C GLY A 857 11.62 36.18 -4.74
N SER A 858 10.90 35.06 -4.91
CA SER A 858 11.43 33.86 -5.55
C SER A 858 11.62 34.05 -7.05
N THR A 859 12.77 33.64 -7.58
CA THR A 859 13.02 33.57 -9.04
C THR A 859 12.02 32.63 -9.72
N VAL A 860 11.76 31.46 -9.12
CA VAL A 860 10.76 30.49 -9.62
C VAL A 860 9.36 31.12 -9.62
N GLY A 861 8.99 31.80 -8.54
CA GLY A 861 7.73 32.53 -8.47
C GLY A 861 7.59 33.59 -9.56
N SER A 862 8.68 34.31 -9.83
CA SER A 862 8.73 35.40 -10.82
C SER A 862 8.61 34.87 -12.25
N THR A 863 9.43 33.88 -12.63
CA THR A 863 9.38 33.24 -13.96
C THR A 863 8.05 32.53 -14.22
N PHE A 864 7.42 31.92 -13.20
CA PHE A 864 6.08 31.34 -13.38
C PHE A 864 5.03 32.43 -13.66
N LEU A 865 5.06 33.56 -12.96
CA LEU A 865 4.16 34.70 -13.21
C LEU A 865 4.40 35.34 -14.59
N GLU A 866 5.64 35.37 -15.06
CA GLU A 866 6.02 35.84 -16.41
C GLU A 866 5.46 34.92 -17.50
N ASN A 867 5.70 33.61 -17.40
CA ASN A 867 5.17 32.61 -18.34
C ASN A 867 3.62 32.61 -18.38
N LEU A 868 2.94 32.88 -17.25
CA LEU A 868 1.48 33.06 -17.21
C LEU A 868 1.01 34.30 -17.99
N LYS A 869 1.83 35.36 -18.10
CA LYS A 869 1.54 36.54 -18.93
C LYS A 869 1.78 36.28 -20.41
N GLU A 870 2.90 35.63 -20.76
CA GLU A 870 3.19 35.23 -22.14
C GLU A 870 2.10 34.33 -22.73
N LEU A 871 1.61 33.37 -21.95
CA LEU A 871 0.47 32.51 -22.33
C LEU A 871 -0.90 33.20 -22.24
N ASN A 872 -0.94 34.51 -21.97
CA ASN A 872 -2.14 35.35 -21.88
C ASN A 872 -3.18 34.86 -20.83
N LEU A 873 -2.69 34.31 -19.71
CA LEU A 873 -3.52 33.76 -18.64
C LEU A 873 -3.82 34.77 -17.52
N VAL A 874 -2.95 35.77 -17.35
CA VAL A 874 -3.03 36.92 -16.42
C VAL A 874 -2.54 38.21 -17.10
N HIS A 875 -2.72 39.34 -16.43
CA HIS A 875 -2.31 40.68 -16.91
C HIS A 875 -1.08 41.21 -16.14
#